data_AF-A0A4Q7J8Z5-F1
#
_entry.id   AF-A0A4Q7J8Z5-F1
#
_cell.length_a   1.000
_cell.length_b   1.000
_cell.length_c   1.000
_cell.angle_alpha   90.00
_cell.angle_beta   90.00
_cell.angle_gamma   90.00
#
_symmetry.space_group_name_H-M   'P 1'
#
loop_
_entity.id
_entity.type
_entity.pdbx_description
1 polymer ?
#
loop_
_entity_poly.entity_id
_entity_poly.type
_entity_poly.pdbx_seq_one_letter_code
_entity_poly.pdbx_strand_id
1 'polypeptide(L)'
;MRPFELPEFYMPYPARLNPNLERAREHSKAWAYEMDMIDVPQNGTAIWDERDFDAHDYALLCSYTHPDAPAPALDLVTDWYVWVFYFDDHFLELYKRTRDLTGAKAYLDRLREFMPVEGEITAEPENPVERGLADLWNRTIPAHSTTWRRRFVDSTRNLLEESLWELANINEGRVANPIEYIEMRRKVGGAPWSANLVEHAAGAEVPSAVAASRPLEVLRDTFADAVHLRNDLFSYEREVREEGELSNGVLVFEKFLGCSTQEAAESVNDLLTSRLHQFEHTALTELPALVVENGLDPKAQRDLMAYIKGLQDWQSGGHEWHLRSSRYMNEGMADSGPVLGGPKGIGVSASRIVPSLLATSGQRLRSFSHVPFATVDPWRPEIHQPFQLRMSPHLDVARENVVEWARRMGILDPVPGVWDEAKLRAYDLPLCAAGLHPDATPEELDLASGWLAWGTYGDDYYPRVFGRNPDLTPAKMCTARLKRFLPVGDEPTPAPTDALERGLADLWFRTADGMTPGHRRRLRTSLEVMLDAWVWELDNQRQNRVPDPVDYVEMRRRTFGADFTMDLCRLTKDHAVPDEVFRSRPFTSMENSAADYACLLNDLYSYQKEIQFEGEVHNAVLVVRNFLDCAEDRAKQVVADLMTARLHQFEHVLAVELPAMFTDFGLDSGARRAVLDYAEQLKHWMSGIHNWHEGCHRYSEADLHRHLAADLRLPTGPTGLGTSAARLRRLVPVP
;
A
#
# COMPACT_ATOMS: atom_id res chain seq x y z
N MET A 1 -6.14 -15.65 32.08
CA MET A 1 -6.82 -16.42 31.02
C MET A 1 -6.37 -15.80 29.72
N ARG A 2 -5.86 -16.59 28.77
CA ARG A 2 -5.31 -16.06 27.50
C ARG A 2 -6.40 -15.27 26.75
N PRO A 3 -6.03 -14.19 26.04
CA PRO A 3 -6.99 -13.34 25.35
C PRO A 3 -7.73 -14.07 24.23
N PHE A 4 -7.05 -14.98 23.52
CA PHE A 4 -7.58 -15.81 22.45
C PHE A 4 -6.69 -17.05 22.27
N GLU A 5 -7.17 -18.03 21.51
CA GLU A 5 -6.36 -19.16 21.04
C GLU A 5 -5.69 -18.78 19.71
N LEU A 6 -4.38 -19.01 19.61
CA LEU A 6 -3.63 -18.71 18.38
C LEU A 6 -4.24 -19.48 17.19
N PRO A 7 -4.52 -18.81 16.06
CA PRO A 7 -5.14 -19.46 14.91
C PRO A 7 -4.15 -20.38 14.19
N GLU A 8 -4.66 -21.20 13.27
CA GLU A 8 -3.81 -22.00 12.38
C GLU A 8 -3.17 -21.10 11.33
N PHE A 9 -1.85 -21.02 11.34
CA PHE A 9 -1.08 -20.14 10.45
C PHE A 9 -0.80 -20.80 9.10
N TYR A 10 -0.88 -20.01 8.03
CA TYR A 10 -0.35 -20.39 6.72
C TYR A 10 1.18 -20.44 6.73
N MET A 11 1.75 -21.62 6.44
CA MET A 11 3.20 -21.87 6.48
C MET A 11 3.68 -22.53 5.17
N PRO A 12 3.84 -21.76 4.07
CA PRO A 12 4.18 -22.31 2.75
C PRO A 12 5.61 -22.87 2.65
N TYR A 13 6.50 -22.44 3.55
CA TYR A 13 7.92 -22.81 3.52
C TYR A 13 8.37 -23.43 4.85
N PRO A 14 9.22 -24.48 4.82
CA PRO A 14 9.82 -25.01 6.03
C PRO A 14 10.94 -24.10 6.51
N ALA A 15 10.93 -23.74 7.78
CA ALA A 15 12.05 -23.07 8.41
C ALA A 15 13.30 -23.95 8.43
N ARG A 16 14.46 -23.32 8.25
CA ARG A 16 15.80 -23.93 8.33
C ARG A 16 16.58 -23.24 9.44
N LEU A 17 17.56 -23.94 10.03
CA LEU A 17 18.39 -23.38 11.11
C LEU A 17 19.86 -23.31 10.67
N ASN A 18 20.47 -22.15 10.86
CA ASN A 18 21.90 -21.95 10.59
C ASN A 18 22.75 -22.83 11.53
N PRO A 19 23.77 -23.55 11.03
CA PRO A 19 24.62 -24.39 11.85
C PRO A 19 25.52 -23.62 12.84
N ASN A 20 25.62 -22.30 12.72
CA ASN A 20 26.48 -21.46 13.56
C ASN A 20 25.77 -20.83 14.77
N LEU A 21 24.58 -21.32 15.14
CA LEU A 21 23.76 -20.78 16.23
C LEU A 21 24.53 -20.57 17.55
N GLU A 22 25.23 -21.59 18.05
CA GLU A 22 25.90 -21.47 19.35
C GLU A 22 27.02 -20.43 19.32
N ARG A 23 27.72 -20.30 18.19
CA ARG A 23 28.70 -19.24 17.99
C ARG A 23 28.03 -17.86 18.04
N ALA A 24 26.90 -17.70 17.35
CA ALA A 24 26.18 -16.42 17.34
C ALA A 24 25.66 -16.05 18.75
N ARG A 25 25.24 -17.02 19.57
CA ARG A 25 24.87 -16.79 20.98
C ARG A 25 26.04 -16.27 21.81
N GLU A 26 27.19 -16.95 21.72
CA GLU A 26 28.40 -16.54 22.44
C GLU A 26 28.87 -15.14 22.02
N HIS A 27 28.92 -14.90 20.70
CA HIS A 27 29.35 -13.62 20.12
C HIS A 27 28.42 -12.48 20.53
N SER A 28 27.12 -12.61 20.29
CA SER A 28 26.16 -11.52 20.51
C SER A 28 26.00 -11.17 21.99
N LYS A 29 26.11 -12.15 22.91
CA LYS A 29 26.14 -11.87 24.34
C LYS A 29 27.37 -11.04 24.73
N ALA A 30 28.55 -11.45 24.26
CA ALA A 30 29.79 -10.72 24.53
C ALA A 30 29.70 -9.28 23.99
N TRP A 31 29.18 -9.12 22.77
CA TRP A 31 28.94 -7.81 22.17
C TRP A 31 27.94 -6.96 22.95
N ALA A 32 26.83 -7.53 23.43
CA ALA A 32 25.84 -6.82 24.24
C ALA A 32 26.43 -6.28 25.56
N TYR A 33 27.32 -7.03 26.19
CA TYR A 33 28.10 -6.55 27.34
C TYR A 33 29.04 -5.40 26.97
N GLU A 34 29.77 -5.52 25.85
CA GLU A 34 30.67 -4.46 25.36
C GLU A 34 29.92 -3.16 25.01
N MET A 35 28.65 -3.27 24.61
CA MET A 35 27.80 -2.13 24.28
C MET A 35 27.06 -1.54 25.48
N ASP A 36 27.30 -2.03 26.71
CA ASP A 36 26.61 -1.60 27.93
C ASP A 36 25.09 -1.88 27.91
N MET A 37 24.62 -2.92 27.20
CA MET A 37 23.19 -3.27 27.11
C MET A 37 22.69 -4.19 28.23
N ILE A 38 23.60 -4.89 28.94
CA ILE A 38 23.26 -5.83 30.01
C ILE A 38 23.77 -5.29 31.35
N ASP A 39 22.91 -5.27 32.37
CA ASP A 39 23.23 -4.89 33.75
C ASP A 39 23.78 -3.46 33.95
N VAL A 40 23.71 -2.60 32.94
CA VAL A 40 24.12 -1.18 33.02
C VAL A 40 22.90 -0.26 33.09
N PRO A 41 22.66 0.43 34.23
CA PRO A 41 21.49 1.30 34.38
C PRO A 41 21.51 2.52 33.46
N GLN A 42 20.40 2.76 32.75
CA GLN A 42 20.09 3.97 31.99
C GLN A 42 19.07 4.80 32.79
N ASN A 43 19.43 6.02 33.19
CA ASN A 43 18.60 6.88 34.06
C ASN A 43 18.13 6.19 35.36
N GLY A 44 18.94 5.27 35.90
CA GLY A 44 18.63 4.52 37.11
C GLY A 44 17.89 3.19 36.91
N THR A 45 17.58 2.83 35.66
CA THR A 45 16.87 1.60 35.29
C THR A 45 17.77 0.72 34.43
N ALA A 46 18.03 -0.53 34.84
CA ALA A 46 18.62 -1.52 33.93
C ALA A 46 17.52 -2.02 32.99
N ILE A 47 17.71 -1.85 31.68
CA ILE A 47 16.71 -2.25 30.69
C ILE A 47 16.65 -3.77 30.58
N TRP A 48 17.81 -4.42 30.45
CA TRP A 48 17.94 -5.87 30.46
C TRP A 48 18.97 -6.32 31.51
N ASP A 49 18.69 -7.47 32.11
CA ASP A 49 19.71 -8.30 32.77
C ASP A 49 20.15 -9.46 31.86
N GLU A 50 21.16 -10.24 32.29
CA GLU A 50 21.65 -11.39 31.51
C GLU A 50 20.55 -12.43 31.24
N ARG A 51 19.61 -12.60 32.19
CA ARG A 51 18.53 -13.56 32.07
C ARG A 51 17.53 -13.14 31.01
N ASP A 52 17.19 -11.86 30.93
CA ASP A 52 16.34 -11.31 29.88
C ASP A 52 16.96 -11.57 28.51
N PHE A 53 18.25 -11.22 28.33
CA PHE A 53 18.98 -11.45 27.10
C PHE A 53 18.95 -12.93 26.67
N ASP A 54 19.26 -13.85 27.59
CA ASP A 54 19.26 -15.28 27.32
C ASP A 54 17.86 -15.84 27.02
N ALA A 55 16.83 -15.32 27.70
CA ALA A 55 15.46 -15.77 27.51
C ALA A 55 14.86 -15.28 26.19
N HIS A 56 15.34 -14.16 25.64
CA HIS A 56 14.90 -13.64 24.35
C HIS A 56 15.47 -14.44 23.17
N ASP A 57 16.73 -14.88 23.27
CA ASP A 57 17.47 -15.71 22.30
C ASP A 57 17.45 -15.15 20.86
N TYR A 58 17.97 -13.94 20.68
CA TYR A 58 18.04 -13.26 19.37
C TYR A 58 18.96 -13.98 18.37
N ALA A 59 19.96 -14.73 18.84
CA ALA A 59 20.77 -15.58 17.99
C ALA A 59 19.96 -16.72 17.36
N LEU A 60 18.97 -17.27 18.08
CA LEU A 60 18.04 -18.25 17.53
C LEU A 60 17.14 -17.64 16.45
N LEU A 61 16.63 -16.43 16.66
CA LEU A 61 15.91 -15.68 15.62
C LEU A 61 16.76 -15.57 14.36
N CYS A 62 17.96 -14.98 14.47
CA CYS A 62 18.82 -14.73 13.33
C CYS A 62 19.30 -16.01 12.64
N SER A 63 19.51 -17.09 13.39
CA SER A 63 19.88 -18.39 12.83
C SER A 63 18.73 -19.04 12.05
N TYR A 64 17.49 -18.80 12.45
CA TYR A 64 16.32 -19.25 11.70
C TYR A 64 16.05 -18.39 10.46
N THR A 65 16.20 -17.08 10.57
CA THR A 65 15.87 -16.15 9.48
C THR A 65 16.98 -16.02 8.44
N HIS A 66 18.24 -16.32 8.78
CA HIS A 66 19.39 -16.28 7.88
C HIS A 66 20.13 -17.64 7.85
N PRO A 67 19.46 -18.72 7.41
CA PRO A 67 19.98 -20.08 7.54
C PRO A 67 21.19 -20.37 6.65
N ASP A 68 21.42 -19.56 5.63
CA ASP A 68 22.55 -19.67 4.69
C ASP A 68 23.68 -18.67 4.97
N ALA A 69 23.52 -17.77 5.95
CA ALA A 69 24.53 -16.75 6.24
C ALA A 69 25.82 -17.39 6.75
N PRO A 70 26.99 -16.96 6.25
CA PRO A 70 28.27 -17.37 6.82
C PRO A 70 28.41 -16.83 8.24
N ALA A 71 29.21 -17.50 9.08
CA ALA A 71 29.33 -17.18 10.50
C ALA A 71 29.58 -15.68 10.80
N PRO A 72 30.52 -14.96 10.14
CA PRO A 72 30.72 -13.54 10.42
C PRO A 72 29.52 -12.65 10.06
N ALA A 73 28.76 -13.01 9.02
CA ALA A 73 27.56 -12.27 8.65
C ALA A 73 26.41 -12.56 9.62
N LEU A 74 26.29 -13.81 10.09
CA LEU A 74 25.31 -14.18 11.12
C LEU A 74 25.60 -13.46 12.45
N ASP A 75 26.87 -13.39 12.86
CA ASP A 75 27.30 -12.67 14.06
C ASP A 75 26.88 -11.18 13.96
N LEU A 76 27.24 -10.49 12.87
CA LEU A 76 26.88 -9.08 12.64
C LEU A 76 25.36 -8.85 12.58
N VAL A 77 24.63 -9.71 11.86
CA VAL A 77 23.16 -9.59 11.80
C VAL A 77 22.55 -9.85 13.17
N THR A 78 23.08 -10.78 13.96
CA THR A 78 22.60 -11.00 15.34
C THR A 78 22.78 -9.75 16.20
N ASP A 79 23.94 -9.09 16.12
CA ASP A 79 24.19 -7.85 16.85
C ASP A 79 23.20 -6.73 16.44
N TRP A 80 22.87 -6.63 15.14
CA TRP A 80 21.82 -5.71 14.66
C TRP A 80 20.45 -5.97 15.27
N TYR A 81 20.04 -7.23 15.42
CA TYR A 81 18.76 -7.57 16.05
C TYR A 81 18.81 -7.37 17.56
N VAL A 82 19.92 -7.66 18.23
CA VAL A 82 20.11 -7.31 19.64
C VAL A 82 19.91 -5.80 19.83
N TRP A 83 20.55 -4.98 18.99
CA TRP A 83 20.42 -3.53 19.04
C TRP A 83 18.98 -3.05 18.83
N VAL A 84 18.27 -3.56 17.82
CA VAL A 84 16.91 -3.07 17.51
C VAL A 84 15.91 -3.40 18.61
N PHE A 85 16.00 -4.59 19.20
CA PHE A 85 15.15 -4.96 20.34
C PHE A 85 15.53 -4.22 21.61
N TYR A 86 16.82 -3.94 21.83
CA TYR A 86 17.25 -3.14 22.97
C TYR A 86 16.74 -1.71 22.84
N PHE A 87 16.82 -1.13 21.64
CA PHE A 87 16.26 0.18 21.33
C PHE A 87 14.76 0.26 21.67
N ASP A 88 13.97 -0.74 21.25
CA ASP A 88 12.53 -0.78 21.50
C ASP A 88 12.20 -0.84 23.01
N ASP A 89 12.80 -1.76 23.75
CA ASP A 89 12.60 -1.89 25.19
C ASP A 89 13.14 -0.66 25.96
N HIS A 90 14.27 -0.10 25.53
CA HIS A 90 14.83 1.15 26.08
C HIS A 90 13.89 2.34 25.84
N PHE A 91 13.31 2.45 24.64
CA PHE A 91 12.37 3.52 24.30
C PHE A 91 11.06 3.39 25.06
N LEU A 92 10.56 2.15 25.21
CA LEU A 92 9.38 1.84 26.03
C LEU A 92 9.57 2.33 27.48
N GLU A 93 10.67 1.93 28.11
CA GLU A 93 10.94 2.23 29.52
C GLU A 93 11.17 3.72 29.77
N LEU A 94 11.97 4.39 28.93
CA LEU A 94 12.38 5.77 29.20
C LEU A 94 11.42 6.82 28.64
N TYR A 95 10.68 6.52 27.56
CA TYR A 95 9.84 7.51 26.87
C TYR A 95 8.36 7.13 26.79
N LYS A 96 7.98 5.90 26.43
CA LYS A 96 6.55 5.52 26.36
C LYS A 96 5.87 5.53 27.73
N ARG A 97 6.50 4.91 28.74
CA ARG A 97 5.95 4.87 30.11
C ARG A 97 5.86 6.26 30.76
N THR A 98 6.82 7.13 30.47
CA THR A 98 6.88 8.51 30.99
C THR A 98 6.04 9.49 30.16
N ARG A 99 5.65 9.08 28.94
CA ARG A 99 4.94 9.89 27.94
C ARG A 99 5.73 11.11 27.46
N ASP A 100 7.06 11.06 27.51
CA ASP A 100 7.93 12.18 27.17
C ASP A 100 8.20 12.27 25.66
N LEU A 101 7.27 12.90 24.94
CA LEU A 101 7.38 13.11 23.49
C LEU A 101 8.54 14.04 23.12
N THR A 102 8.88 15.02 23.97
CA THR A 102 9.95 15.98 23.68
C THR A 102 11.32 15.33 23.83
N GLY A 103 11.52 14.59 24.92
CA GLY A 103 12.73 13.78 25.14
C GLY A 103 12.90 12.72 24.07
N ALA A 104 11.83 12.01 23.71
CA ALA A 104 11.84 11.03 22.63
C ALA A 104 12.31 11.63 21.30
N LYS A 105 11.79 12.79 20.90
CA LYS A 105 12.18 13.45 19.65
C LYS A 105 13.67 13.82 19.66
N ALA A 106 14.16 14.44 20.72
CA ALA A 106 15.57 14.81 20.86
C ALA A 106 16.49 13.58 20.82
N TYR A 107 16.07 12.48 21.45
CA TYR A 107 16.79 11.21 21.44
C TYR A 107 16.90 10.61 20.03
N LEU A 108 15.81 10.57 19.27
CA LEU A 108 15.82 10.02 17.91
C LEU A 108 16.55 10.91 16.91
N ASP A 109 16.47 12.24 17.07
CA ASP A 109 17.23 13.18 16.25
C ASP A 109 18.73 12.94 16.40
N ARG A 110 19.20 12.64 17.61
CA ARG A 110 20.59 12.31 17.88
C ARG A 110 21.05 10.99 17.24
N LEU A 111 20.21 9.96 17.20
CA LEU A 111 20.55 8.68 16.54
C LEU A 111 20.88 8.86 15.05
N ARG A 112 20.34 9.90 14.40
CA ARG A 112 20.64 10.22 12.99
C ARG A 112 22.09 10.60 12.77
N GLU A 113 22.77 11.15 13.77
CA GLU A 113 24.18 11.54 13.70
C GLU A 113 25.12 10.34 13.57
N PHE A 114 24.65 9.14 13.92
CA PHE A 114 25.39 7.88 13.83
C PHE A 114 25.13 7.10 12.53
N MET A 115 24.36 7.66 11.60
CA MET A 115 23.99 7.02 10.34
C MET A 115 24.41 7.80 9.08
N PRO A 116 25.66 8.30 8.96
CA PRO A 116 26.08 9.00 7.76
C PRO A 116 26.04 8.07 6.53
N VAL A 117 25.41 8.52 5.45
CA VAL A 117 25.43 7.81 4.14
C VAL A 117 26.86 7.76 3.59
N GLU A 118 27.59 8.87 3.77
CA GLU A 118 28.98 9.07 3.35
C GLU A 118 29.73 9.79 4.47
N GLY A 119 31.02 9.45 4.64
CA GLY A 119 31.86 10.03 5.69
C GLY A 119 31.94 9.16 6.95
N GLU A 120 32.61 9.71 7.96
CA GLU A 120 32.80 9.07 9.26
C GLU A 120 31.77 9.60 10.27
N ILE A 121 31.43 8.78 11.27
CA ILE A 121 30.66 9.23 12.43
C ILE A 121 31.55 10.20 13.22
N THR A 122 31.03 11.39 13.50
CA THR A 122 31.75 12.43 14.26
C THR A 122 31.17 12.68 15.66
N ALA A 123 29.95 12.19 15.91
CA ALA A 123 29.32 12.25 17.22
C ALA A 123 29.92 11.22 18.17
N GLU A 124 30.08 11.59 19.45
CA GLU A 124 30.48 10.69 20.53
C GLU A 124 29.22 10.02 21.12
N PRO A 125 29.15 8.68 21.19
CA PRO A 125 28.02 7.99 21.80
C PRO A 125 27.85 8.30 23.29
N GLU A 126 26.62 8.63 23.71
CA GLU A 126 26.30 8.93 25.11
C GLU A 126 25.50 7.83 25.84
N ASN A 127 24.98 6.85 25.12
CA ASN A 127 24.19 5.74 25.68
C ASN A 127 24.43 4.42 24.90
N PRO A 128 23.98 3.26 25.43
CA PRO A 128 24.17 1.96 24.80
C PRO A 128 23.62 1.85 23.37
N VAL A 129 22.50 2.52 23.08
CA VAL A 129 21.89 2.50 21.74
C VAL A 129 22.77 3.22 20.73
N GLU A 130 23.27 4.42 21.07
CA GLU A 130 24.22 5.15 20.22
C GLU A 130 25.52 4.39 20.03
N ARG A 131 26.04 3.77 21.11
CA ARG A 131 27.29 3.00 21.09
C ARG A 131 27.17 1.80 20.16
N GLY A 132 26.08 1.03 20.31
CA GLY A 132 25.78 -0.11 19.45
C GLY A 132 25.57 0.31 17.98
N LEU A 133 24.81 1.39 17.74
CA LEU A 133 24.57 1.89 16.38
C LEU A 133 25.87 2.31 15.71
N ALA A 134 26.77 3.00 16.43
CA ALA A 134 28.05 3.42 15.89
C ALA A 134 28.94 2.23 15.48
N ASP A 135 29.02 1.18 16.31
CA ASP A 135 29.77 -0.05 15.99
C ASP A 135 29.17 -0.76 14.76
N LEU A 136 27.86 -1.00 14.80
CA LEU A 136 27.13 -1.69 13.74
C LEU A 136 27.23 -0.97 12.40
N TRP A 137 27.10 0.36 12.40
CA TRP A 137 27.22 1.19 11.20
C TRP A 137 28.61 1.05 10.58
N ASN A 138 29.67 1.17 11.39
CA ASN A 138 31.06 1.05 10.93
C ASN A 138 31.39 -0.35 10.38
N ARG A 139 30.80 -1.41 10.95
CA ARG A 139 30.99 -2.80 10.49
C ARG A 139 30.20 -3.13 9.22
N THR A 140 29.09 -2.44 8.95
CA THR A 140 28.16 -2.78 7.87
C THR A 140 28.40 -1.96 6.61
N ILE A 141 28.48 -0.64 6.77
CA ILE A 141 28.37 0.33 5.68
C ILE A 141 29.48 0.25 4.62
N PRO A 142 30.77 0.04 4.99
CA PRO A 142 31.85 0.00 4.01
C PRO A 142 31.70 -1.07 2.92
N ALA A 143 30.98 -2.16 3.22
CA ALA A 143 30.79 -3.29 2.31
C ALA A 143 29.73 -3.06 1.22
N HIS A 144 28.94 -1.98 1.32
CA HIS A 144 27.74 -1.78 0.50
C HIS A 144 27.82 -0.61 -0.48
N SER A 145 27.02 -0.69 -1.54
CA SER A 145 26.85 0.41 -2.49
C SER A 145 26.20 1.63 -1.85
N THR A 146 26.48 2.83 -2.36
CA THR A 146 25.82 4.06 -1.89
C THR A 146 24.30 3.99 -2.01
N THR A 147 23.78 3.28 -3.03
CA THR A 147 22.34 3.09 -3.21
C THR A 147 21.74 2.23 -2.11
N TRP A 148 22.40 1.12 -1.73
CA TRP A 148 21.96 0.31 -0.59
C TRP A 148 22.03 1.11 0.72
N ARG A 149 23.13 1.86 0.94
CA ARG A 149 23.30 2.69 2.15
C ARG A 149 22.16 3.69 2.33
N ARG A 150 21.74 4.37 1.26
CA ARG A 150 20.60 5.30 1.31
C ARG A 150 19.31 4.58 1.71
N ARG A 151 19.02 3.42 1.12
CA ARG A 151 17.85 2.61 1.50
C ARG A 151 17.90 2.18 2.97
N PHE A 152 19.07 1.79 3.45
CA PHE A 152 19.25 1.35 4.83
C PHE A 152 19.14 2.50 5.83
N VAL A 153 19.65 3.70 5.49
CA VAL A 153 19.40 4.92 6.28
C VAL A 153 17.91 5.24 6.31
N ASP A 154 17.23 5.20 5.17
CA ASP A 154 15.80 5.48 5.10
C ASP A 154 14.97 4.49 5.91
N SER A 155 15.25 3.17 5.80
CA SER A 155 14.53 2.16 6.59
C SER A 155 14.84 2.24 8.08
N THR A 156 16.09 2.54 8.46
CA THR A 156 16.45 2.75 9.88
C THR A 156 15.81 4.03 10.44
N ARG A 157 15.80 5.14 9.68
CA ARG A 157 15.09 6.37 10.09
C ARG A 157 13.61 6.08 10.32
N ASN A 158 12.97 5.38 9.39
CA ASN A 158 11.56 5.09 9.52
C ASN A 158 11.27 4.17 10.72
N LEU A 159 12.14 3.17 10.98
CA LEU A 159 12.10 2.32 12.18
C LEU A 159 12.07 3.16 13.46
N LEU A 160 12.99 4.10 13.56
CA LEU A 160 13.10 5.00 14.71
C LEU A 160 11.87 5.92 14.84
N GLU A 161 11.33 6.41 13.71
CA GLU A 161 10.16 7.28 13.69
C GLU A 161 8.84 6.57 14.08
N GLU A 162 8.79 5.22 14.04
CA GLU A 162 7.63 4.43 14.53
C GLU A 162 7.30 4.79 15.97
N SER A 163 8.31 4.83 16.82
CA SER A 163 8.13 4.99 18.25
C SER A 163 7.53 6.35 18.62
N LEU A 164 7.72 7.39 17.80
CA LEU A 164 7.05 8.69 17.98
C LEU A 164 5.57 8.64 17.63
N TRP A 165 5.21 7.92 16.55
CA TRP A 165 3.82 7.76 16.17
C TRP A 165 3.05 6.96 17.21
N GLU A 166 3.62 5.84 17.68
CA GLU A 166 3.04 5.02 18.73
C GLU A 166 2.84 5.83 20.02
N LEU A 167 3.86 6.57 20.44
CA LEU A 167 3.79 7.43 21.61
C LEU A 167 2.72 8.52 21.47
N ALA A 168 2.57 9.14 20.28
CA ALA A 168 1.50 10.11 20.03
C ALA A 168 0.10 9.46 20.19
N ASN A 169 -0.11 8.29 19.61
CA ASN A 169 -1.37 7.55 19.75
C ASN A 169 -1.66 7.16 21.20
N ILE A 170 -0.67 6.69 21.95
CA ILE A 170 -0.78 6.35 23.38
C ILE A 170 -1.17 7.59 24.20
N ASN A 171 -0.57 8.75 23.90
CA ASN A 171 -0.88 10.01 24.59
C ASN A 171 -2.31 10.47 24.36
N GLU A 172 -2.84 10.24 23.17
CA GLU A 172 -4.23 10.58 22.80
C GLU A 172 -5.25 9.49 23.17
N GLY A 173 -4.79 8.27 23.45
CA GLY A 173 -5.67 7.10 23.62
C GLY A 173 -6.36 6.70 22.32
N ARG A 174 -5.73 6.96 21.17
CA ARG A 174 -6.31 6.78 19.83
C ARG A 174 -5.82 5.47 19.20
N VAL A 175 -6.78 4.61 18.85
CA VAL A 175 -6.50 3.41 18.05
C VAL A 175 -6.65 3.76 16.56
N ALA A 176 -5.66 3.40 15.74
CA ALA A 176 -5.69 3.63 14.31
C ALA A 176 -6.81 2.81 13.62
N ASN A 177 -7.31 3.29 12.48
CA ASN A 177 -8.20 2.47 11.63
C ASN A 177 -7.39 1.42 10.83
N PRO A 178 -8.00 0.35 10.28
CA PRO A 178 -7.24 -0.71 9.60
C PRO A 178 -6.33 -0.26 8.46
N ILE A 179 -6.76 0.74 7.66
CA ILE A 179 -5.96 1.26 6.54
C ILE A 179 -4.80 2.11 7.06
N GLU A 180 -5.02 2.95 8.06
CA GLU A 180 -3.96 3.71 8.73
C GLU A 180 -2.95 2.77 9.38
N TYR A 181 -3.43 1.76 10.09
CA TYR A 181 -2.60 0.82 10.82
C TYR A 181 -1.63 0.09 9.89
N ILE A 182 -2.12 -0.49 8.79
CA ILE A 182 -1.26 -1.22 7.86
C ILE A 182 -0.27 -0.29 7.15
N GLU A 183 -0.71 0.92 6.76
CA GLU A 183 0.14 1.90 6.11
C GLU A 183 1.28 2.36 7.03
N MET A 184 0.96 2.58 8.31
CA MET A 184 1.92 2.98 9.32
C MET A 184 2.86 1.85 9.69
N ARG A 185 2.36 0.69 10.14
CA ARG A 185 3.20 -0.47 10.48
C ARG A 185 4.14 -0.85 9.36
N ARG A 186 3.73 -0.76 8.10
CA ARG A 186 4.64 -1.03 6.98
C ARG A 186 5.74 0.02 6.83
N LYS A 187 5.37 1.30 6.89
CA LYS A 187 6.31 2.41 6.64
C LYS A 187 7.35 2.53 7.73
N VAL A 188 6.90 2.47 8.98
CA VAL A 188 7.72 2.75 10.16
C VAL A 188 8.13 1.48 10.90
N GLY A 189 7.52 0.32 10.63
CA GLY A 189 7.94 -0.95 11.23
C GLY A 189 9.37 -1.38 10.86
N GLY A 190 9.94 -2.27 11.67
CA GLY A 190 11.28 -2.81 11.45
C GLY A 190 11.46 -3.76 10.25
N ALA A 191 10.39 -4.17 9.56
CA ALA A 191 10.52 -5.20 8.51
C ALA A 191 11.25 -4.73 7.23
N PRO A 192 11.06 -3.51 6.70
CA PRO A 192 11.90 -2.98 5.62
C PRO A 192 13.39 -2.94 5.99
N TRP A 193 13.71 -2.62 7.25
CA TRP A 193 15.08 -2.67 7.78
C TRP A 193 15.62 -4.11 7.80
N SER A 194 14.81 -5.07 8.26
CA SER A 194 15.14 -6.50 8.20
C SER A 194 15.39 -6.98 6.77
N ALA A 195 14.60 -6.51 5.81
CA ALA A 195 14.77 -6.85 4.40
C ALA A 195 16.11 -6.33 3.84
N ASN A 196 16.61 -5.17 4.28
CA ASN A 196 17.95 -4.72 3.89
C ASN A 196 19.06 -5.60 4.49
N LEU A 197 18.89 -6.07 5.73
CA LEU A 197 19.82 -7.04 6.33
C LEU A 197 19.80 -8.40 5.64
N VAL A 198 18.68 -8.80 5.03
CA VAL A 198 18.63 -9.98 4.16
C VAL A 198 19.53 -9.79 2.93
N GLU A 199 19.56 -8.61 2.30
CA GLU A 199 20.50 -8.31 1.20
C GLU A 199 21.96 -8.46 1.66
N HIS A 200 22.28 -7.97 2.86
CA HIS A 200 23.61 -8.09 3.47
C HIS A 200 23.97 -9.57 3.72
N ALA A 201 23.12 -10.30 4.43
CA ALA A 201 23.34 -11.70 4.80
C ALA A 201 23.47 -12.63 3.59
N ALA A 202 22.72 -12.37 2.53
CA ALA A 202 22.78 -13.11 1.28
C ALA A 202 23.96 -12.69 0.38
N GLY A 203 24.63 -11.57 0.67
CA GLY A 203 25.63 -10.99 -0.21
C GLY A 203 25.06 -10.57 -1.56
N ALA A 204 23.78 -10.16 -1.58
CA ALA A 204 22.99 -9.99 -2.79
C ALA A 204 22.12 -8.72 -2.70
N GLU A 205 22.64 -7.60 -3.20
CA GLU A 205 21.88 -6.36 -3.31
C GLU A 205 20.83 -6.43 -4.43
N VAL A 206 19.63 -5.93 -4.17
CA VAL A 206 18.58 -5.82 -5.19
C VAL A 206 19.05 -4.90 -6.32
N PRO A 207 18.98 -5.34 -7.60
CA PRO A 207 19.44 -4.53 -8.72
C PRO A 207 18.69 -3.20 -8.83
N SER A 208 19.44 -2.09 -8.91
CA SER A 208 18.88 -0.73 -8.94
C SER A 208 17.89 -0.49 -10.08
N ALA A 209 18.06 -1.16 -11.22
CA ALA A 209 17.18 -1.07 -12.38
C ALA A 209 15.72 -1.48 -12.09
N VAL A 210 15.51 -2.35 -11.09
CA VAL A 210 14.18 -2.88 -10.74
C VAL A 210 13.79 -2.62 -9.28
N ALA A 211 14.67 -2.04 -8.47
CA ALA A 211 14.44 -1.83 -7.04
C ALA A 211 13.24 -0.93 -6.72
N ALA A 212 12.92 0.03 -7.61
CA ALA A 212 11.77 0.94 -7.50
C ALA A 212 10.57 0.50 -8.37
N SER A 213 10.57 -0.74 -8.87
CA SER A 213 9.44 -1.28 -9.62
C SER A 213 8.35 -1.74 -8.66
N ARG A 214 7.07 -1.60 -9.06
CA ARG A 214 5.93 -2.05 -8.26
C ARG A 214 6.07 -3.50 -7.78
N PRO A 215 6.44 -4.50 -8.60
CA PRO A 215 6.54 -5.87 -8.10
C PRO A 215 7.56 -6.05 -6.96
N LEU A 216 8.67 -5.29 -6.96
CA LEU A 216 9.62 -5.32 -5.85
C LEU A 216 9.07 -4.62 -4.60
N GLU A 217 8.34 -3.52 -4.77
CA GLU A 217 7.64 -2.85 -3.68
C GLU A 217 6.61 -3.79 -3.06
N VAL A 218 5.72 -4.40 -3.85
CA VAL A 218 4.70 -5.36 -3.39
C VAL A 218 5.34 -6.54 -2.67
N LEU A 219 6.46 -7.08 -3.16
CA LEU A 219 7.18 -8.17 -2.48
C LEU A 219 7.66 -7.76 -1.09
N ARG A 220 8.30 -6.60 -0.97
CA ARG A 220 8.80 -6.08 0.32
C ARG A 220 7.65 -5.73 1.26
N ASP A 221 6.59 -5.15 0.73
CA ASP A 221 5.45 -4.67 1.48
C ASP A 221 4.61 -5.84 2.00
N THR A 222 4.37 -6.87 1.19
CA THR A 222 3.71 -8.11 1.64
C THR A 222 4.55 -8.88 2.65
N PHE A 223 5.88 -8.89 2.49
CA PHE A 223 6.79 -9.40 3.50
C PHE A 223 6.61 -8.63 4.82
N ALA A 224 6.71 -7.30 4.80
CA ALA A 224 6.61 -6.46 5.97
C ALA A 224 5.27 -6.63 6.70
N ASP A 225 4.15 -6.54 5.96
CA ASP A 225 2.82 -6.73 6.52
C ASP A 225 2.71 -8.12 7.20
N ALA A 226 3.23 -9.17 6.56
CA ALA A 226 3.18 -10.52 7.10
C ALA A 226 4.12 -10.75 8.31
N VAL A 227 5.19 -9.97 8.45
CA VAL A 227 6.03 -9.95 9.65
C VAL A 227 5.25 -9.32 10.82
N HIS A 228 4.72 -8.12 10.60
CA HIS A 228 4.05 -7.33 11.64
C HIS A 228 2.76 -8.01 12.12
N LEU A 229 1.88 -8.45 11.21
CA LEU A 229 0.62 -9.12 11.59
C LEU A 229 0.86 -10.42 12.36
N ARG A 230 1.94 -11.14 12.06
CA ARG A 230 2.33 -12.33 12.84
C ARG A 230 2.79 -11.92 14.22
N ASN A 231 3.65 -10.91 14.32
CA ASN A 231 4.11 -10.41 15.60
C ASN A 231 2.92 -9.99 16.47
N ASP A 232 1.99 -9.19 15.94
CA ASP A 232 0.78 -8.74 16.63
C ASP A 232 -0.01 -9.89 17.27
N LEU A 233 -0.17 -11.01 16.56
CA LEU A 233 -0.88 -12.21 17.07
C LEU A 233 -0.15 -12.86 18.24
N PHE A 234 1.18 -12.83 18.25
CA PHE A 234 2.00 -13.43 19.30
C PHE A 234 2.29 -12.48 20.47
N SER A 235 2.23 -11.17 20.25
CA SER A 235 2.57 -10.15 21.24
C SER A 235 1.37 -9.46 21.88
N TYR A 236 0.15 -9.66 21.36
CA TYR A 236 -1.07 -8.98 21.85
C TYR A 236 -1.24 -9.00 23.37
N GLU A 237 -1.03 -10.15 24.03
CA GLU A 237 -1.20 -10.22 25.49
C GLU A 237 -0.24 -9.26 26.22
N ARG A 238 1.04 -9.24 25.83
CA ARG A 238 2.05 -8.36 26.41
C ARG A 238 1.76 -6.90 26.06
N GLU A 239 1.66 -6.60 24.77
CA GLU A 239 1.50 -5.25 24.24
C GLU A 239 0.23 -4.56 24.77
N VAL A 240 -0.92 -5.22 24.64
CA VAL A 240 -2.21 -4.57 24.93
C VAL A 240 -2.56 -4.63 26.41
N ARG A 241 -2.23 -5.73 27.14
CA ARG A 241 -2.63 -5.87 28.54
C ARG A 241 -1.59 -5.41 29.55
N GLU A 242 -0.30 -5.45 29.20
CA GLU A 242 0.79 -5.12 30.12
C GLU A 242 1.43 -3.77 29.79
N GLU A 243 1.73 -3.52 28.52
CA GLU A 243 2.44 -2.30 28.08
C GLU A 243 1.49 -1.12 27.82
N GLY A 244 0.22 -1.40 27.48
CA GLY A 244 -0.76 -0.38 27.09
C GLY A 244 -0.52 0.15 25.67
N GLU A 245 0.13 -0.64 24.83
CA GLU A 245 0.36 -0.36 23.41
C GLU A 245 -0.97 -0.41 22.64
N LEU A 246 -1.13 0.50 21.69
CA LEU A 246 -2.32 0.63 20.84
C LEU A 246 -2.05 0.17 19.40
N SER A 247 -0.78 0.03 19.01
CA SER A 247 -0.33 -0.41 17.68
C SER A 247 -0.30 -1.92 17.55
N ASN A 248 -1.45 -2.58 17.69
CA ASN A 248 -1.59 -4.02 17.47
C ASN A 248 -2.79 -4.34 16.58
N GLY A 249 -2.59 -5.11 15.51
CA GLY A 249 -3.62 -5.40 14.51
C GLY A 249 -4.87 -6.07 15.06
N VAL A 250 -4.74 -6.90 16.10
CA VAL A 250 -5.88 -7.56 16.75
C VAL A 250 -6.75 -6.51 17.46
N LEU A 251 -6.13 -5.55 18.17
CA LEU A 251 -6.85 -4.46 18.81
C LEU A 251 -7.54 -3.55 17.77
N VAL A 252 -6.85 -3.25 16.67
CA VAL A 252 -7.42 -2.45 15.57
C VAL A 252 -8.67 -3.11 14.99
N PHE A 253 -8.60 -4.41 14.66
CA PHE A 253 -9.72 -5.15 14.10
C PHE A 253 -10.87 -5.32 15.11
N GLU A 254 -10.54 -5.62 16.37
CA GLU A 254 -11.51 -5.74 17.46
C GLU A 254 -12.34 -4.46 17.61
N LYS A 255 -11.67 -3.29 17.65
CA LYS A 255 -12.33 -1.99 17.79
C LYS A 255 -13.10 -1.59 16.55
N PHE A 256 -12.52 -1.77 15.36
CA PHE A 256 -13.12 -1.32 14.11
C PHE A 256 -14.33 -2.17 13.70
N LEU A 257 -14.22 -3.49 13.78
CA LEU A 257 -15.30 -4.40 13.38
C LEU A 257 -16.35 -4.59 14.48
N GLY A 258 -16.03 -4.24 15.73
CA GLY A 258 -16.90 -4.43 16.89
C GLY A 258 -17.10 -5.90 17.25
N CYS A 259 -16.09 -6.74 16.98
CA CYS A 259 -16.13 -8.18 17.21
C CYS A 259 -15.39 -8.58 18.51
N SER A 260 -15.41 -9.87 18.85
CA SER A 260 -14.62 -10.41 19.96
C SER A 260 -13.12 -10.46 19.62
N THR A 261 -12.26 -10.51 20.65
CA THR A 261 -10.81 -10.63 20.47
C THR A 261 -10.41 -11.87 19.65
N GLN A 262 -11.14 -12.99 19.79
CA GLN A 262 -10.90 -14.21 19.01
C GLN A 262 -11.21 -14.00 17.51
N GLU A 263 -12.37 -13.42 17.19
CA GLU A 263 -12.75 -13.11 15.80
C GLU A 263 -11.79 -12.09 15.16
N ALA A 264 -11.29 -11.13 15.95
CA ALA A 264 -10.27 -10.19 15.51
C ALA A 264 -8.93 -10.88 15.21
N ALA A 265 -8.48 -11.79 16.09
CA ALA A 265 -7.26 -12.57 15.87
C ALA A 265 -7.36 -13.47 14.62
N GLU A 266 -8.53 -14.08 14.38
CA GLU A 266 -8.80 -14.85 13.16
C GLU A 266 -8.76 -13.95 11.92
N SER A 267 -9.38 -12.77 11.97
CA SER A 267 -9.36 -11.81 10.85
C SER A 267 -7.95 -11.28 10.54
N VAL A 268 -7.13 -11.06 11.56
CA VAL A 268 -5.71 -10.68 11.41
C VAL A 268 -4.91 -11.83 10.79
N ASN A 269 -5.17 -13.08 11.17
CA ASN A 269 -4.53 -14.25 10.55
C ASN A 269 -4.98 -14.47 9.11
N ASP A 270 -6.24 -14.17 8.77
CA ASP A 270 -6.72 -14.17 7.40
C ASP A 270 -6.03 -13.09 6.58
N LEU A 271 -5.82 -11.89 7.14
CA LEU A 271 -5.04 -10.84 6.48
C LEU A 271 -3.59 -11.31 6.26
N LEU A 272 -2.92 -11.80 7.31
CA LEU A 272 -1.58 -12.38 7.24
C LEU A 272 -1.47 -13.42 6.12
N THR A 273 -2.42 -14.35 6.07
CA THR A 273 -2.48 -15.40 5.03
C THR A 273 -2.65 -14.80 3.64
N SER A 274 -3.53 -13.80 3.50
CA SER A 274 -3.75 -13.11 2.24
C SER A 274 -2.48 -12.38 1.75
N ARG A 275 -1.74 -11.71 2.66
CA ARG A 275 -0.47 -11.05 2.32
C ARG A 275 0.59 -12.07 1.89
N LEU A 276 0.65 -13.24 2.52
CA LEU A 276 1.53 -14.33 2.10
C LEU A 276 1.17 -14.92 0.74
N HIS A 277 -0.13 -15.07 0.42
CA HIS A 277 -0.55 -15.46 -0.92
C HIS A 277 -0.15 -14.42 -1.99
N GLN A 278 -0.25 -13.13 -1.69
CA GLN A 278 0.21 -12.07 -2.59
C GLN A 278 1.72 -12.08 -2.75
N PHE A 279 2.49 -12.27 -1.66
CA PHE A 279 3.95 -12.45 -1.71
C PHE A 279 4.33 -13.59 -2.66
N GLU A 280 3.68 -14.75 -2.53
CA GLU A 280 3.90 -15.92 -3.39
C GLU A 280 3.55 -15.64 -4.84
N HIS A 281 2.41 -15.00 -5.09
CA HIS A 281 1.99 -14.62 -6.43
C HIS A 281 3.03 -13.72 -7.08
N THR A 282 3.37 -12.60 -6.44
CA THR A 282 4.35 -11.63 -6.94
C THR A 282 5.71 -12.28 -7.21
N ALA A 283 6.18 -13.14 -6.29
CA ALA A 283 7.45 -13.85 -6.46
C ALA A 283 7.46 -14.82 -7.66
N LEU A 284 6.33 -15.47 -7.94
CA LEU A 284 6.23 -16.54 -8.94
C LEU A 284 5.71 -16.07 -10.31
N THR A 285 5.03 -14.92 -10.39
CA THR A 285 4.39 -14.43 -11.62
C THR A 285 4.95 -13.07 -12.05
N GLU A 286 4.91 -12.07 -11.17
CA GLU A 286 5.24 -10.67 -11.51
C GLU A 286 6.75 -10.47 -11.65
N LEU A 287 7.56 -11.00 -10.72
CA LEU A 287 9.02 -10.84 -10.76
C LEU A 287 9.69 -11.53 -11.96
N PRO A 288 9.32 -12.77 -12.34
CA PRO A 288 9.86 -13.38 -13.56
C PRO A 288 9.54 -12.57 -14.83
N ALA A 289 8.34 -12.00 -14.94
CA ALA A 289 7.98 -11.12 -16.05
C ALA A 289 8.85 -9.85 -16.06
N LEU A 290 9.01 -9.21 -14.90
CA LEU A 290 9.85 -8.02 -14.73
C LEU A 290 11.32 -8.27 -15.12
N VAL A 291 11.87 -9.43 -14.74
CA VAL A 291 13.24 -9.86 -15.10
C VAL A 291 13.42 -9.91 -16.61
N VAL A 292 12.46 -10.49 -17.32
CA VAL A 292 12.49 -10.62 -18.79
C VAL A 292 12.32 -9.26 -19.46
N GLU A 293 11.36 -8.45 -19.00
CA GLU A 293 11.08 -7.12 -19.55
C GLU A 293 12.25 -6.15 -19.42
N ASN A 294 13.00 -6.24 -18.32
CA ASN A 294 14.17 -5.38 -18.07
C ASN A 294 15.49 -6.00 -18.54
N GLY A 295 15.47 -7.22 -19.10
CA GLY A 295 16.66 -7.88 -19.63
C GLY A 295 17.79 -8.03 -18.61
N LEU A 296 17.47 -8.35 -17.35
CA LEU A 296 18.47 -8.44 -16.29
C LEU A 296 19.53 -9.51 -16.61
N ASP A 297 20.80 -9.20 -16.36
CA ASP A 297 21.89 -10.15 -16.58
C ASP A 297 21.87 -11.33 -15.58
N PRO A 298 22.61 -12.42 -15.84
CA PRO A 298 22.60 -13.59 -14.97
C PRO A 298 23.07 -13.33 -13.53
N LYS A 299 23.87 -12.29 -13.26
CA LYS A 299 24.27 -11.94 -11.89
C LYS A 299 23.11 -11.24 -11.18
N ALA A 300 22.52 -10.23 -11.81
CA ALA A 300 21.37 -9.51 -11.27
C ALA A 300 20.18 -10.45 -10.99
N GLN A 301 19.95 -11.44 -11.86
CA GLN A 301 18.96 -12.48 -11.63
C GLN A 301 19.28 -13.34 -10.40
N ARG A 302 20.53 -13.78 -10.23
CA ARG A 302 20.93 -14.56 -9.05
C ARG A 302 20.78 -13.75 -7.76
N ASP A 303 21.20 -12.49 -7.77
CA ASP A 303 21.12 -11.62 -6.60
C ASP A 303 19.65 -11.41 -6.19
N LEU A 304 18.78 -11.12 -7.16
CA LEU A 304 17.34 -10.98 -6.92
C LEU A 304 16.72 -12.28 -6.36
N MET A 305 17.07 -13.44 -6.90
CA MET A 305 16.56 -14.73 -6.41
C MET A 305 17.07 -15.07 -5.01
N ALA A 306 18.32 -14.73 -4.70
CA ALA A 306 18.89 -14.89 -3.36
C ALA A 306 18.17 -14.00 -2.34
N TYR A 307 17.85 -12.76 -2.72
CA TYR A 307 17.04 -11.85 -1.90
C TYR A 307 15.63 -12.40 -1.65
N ILE A 308 14.90 -12.82 -2.70
CA ILE A 308 13.54 -13.39 -2.57
C ILE A 308 13.55 -14.61 -1.64
N LYS A 309 14.50 -15.53 -1.84
CA LYS A 309 14.67 -16.71 -0.99
C LYS A 309 14.99 -16.32 0.46
N GLY A 310 15.83 -15.31 0.67
CA GLY A 310 16.13 -14.80 1.99
C GLY A 310 14.90 -14.26 2.72
N LEU A 311 14.00 -13.55 2.02
CA LEU A 311 12.71 -13.13 2.59
C LEU A 311 11.81 -14.32 2.95
N GLN A 312 11.81 -15.38 2.13
CA GLN A 312 11.07 -16.63 2.41
C GLN A 312 11.60 -17.34 3.67
N ASP A 313 12.93 -17.46 3.79
CA ASP A 313 13.54 -18.04 4.99
C ASP A 313 13.23 -17.19 6.21
N TRP A 314 13.32 -15.86 6.09
CA TRP A 314 13.00 -14.94 7.17
C TRP A 314 11.58 -15.16 7.66
N GLN A 315 10.60 -15.26 6.77
CA GLN A 315 9.21 -15.41 7.15
C GLN A 315 8.91 -16.73 7.86
N SER A 316 9.51 -17.83 7.40
CA SER A 316 9.38 -19.14 8.06
C SER A 316 10.16 -19.20 9.38
N GLY A 317 11.36 -18.62 9.41
CA GLY A 317 12.23 -18.59 10.58
C GLY A 317 11.69 -17.72 11.71
N GLY A 318 11.16 -16.54 11.38
CA GLY A 318 10.51 -15.64 12.33
C GLY A 318 9.35 -16.34 13.06
N HIS A 319 8.53 -17.12 12.34
CA HIS A 319 7.46 -17.91 12.96
C HIS A 319 7.99 -18.94 13.98
N GLU A 320 9.05 -19.69 13.64
CA GLU A 320 9.62 -20.67 14.57
C GLU A 320 10.21 -20.01 15.82
N TRP A 321 10.78 -18.82 15.71
CA TRP A 321 11.25 -18.08 16.87
C TRP A 321 10.10 -17.58 17.75
N HIS A 322 9.00 -17.05 17.17
CA HIS A 322 7.82 -16.62 17.94
C HIS A 322 7.21 -17.77 18.77
N LEU A 323 7.28 -19.01 18.27
CA LEU A 323 6.81 -20.20 19.00
C LEU A 323 7.69 -20.64 20.18
N ARG A 324 8.90 -20.06 20.33
CA ARG A 324 9.91 -20.51 21.31
C ARG A 324 10.39 -19.41 22.24
N SER A 325 10.48 -18.17 21.76
CA SER A 325 10.97 -17.05 22.56
C SER A 325 10.05 -16.80 23.74
N SER A 326 10.61 -16.45 24.89
CA SER A 326 9.86 -16.11 26.10
C SER A 326 9.04 -14.82 25.96
N ARG A 327 9.30 -14.02 24.92
CA ARG A 327 8.64 -12.73 24.64
C ARG A 327 7.15 -12.83 24.28
N TYR A 328 6.60 -14.02 24.04
CA TYR A 328 5.30 -14.19 23.37
C TYR A 328 4.37 -15.19 24.06
N MET A 329 3.07 -15.08 23.79
CA MET A 329 2.02 -15.97 24.30
C MET A 329 2.00 -17.35 23.61
N ASN A 330 3.09 -18.12 23.70
CA ASN A 330 3.29 -19.40 22.99
C ASN A 330 3.21 -20.65 23.88
N GLU A 331 2.88 -20.50 25.17
CA GLU A 331 2.78 -21.61 26.12
C GLU A 331 1.90 -22.77 25.59
N GLY A 332 2.44 -23.98 25.53
CA GLY A 332 1.73 -25.18 25.06
C GLY A 332 1.82 -25.46 23.55
N MET A 333 2.30 -24.51 22.73
CA MET A 333 2.44 -24.69 21.27
C MET A 333 3.77 -25.36 20.86
N ALA A 334 4.83 -25.18 21.66
CA ALA A 334 6.09 -25.91 21.47
C ALA A 334 5.93 -27.43 21.72
N ASP A 335 4.89 -27.82 22.48
CA ASP A 335 4.60 -29.20 22.86
C ASP A 335 3.46 -29.86 22.05
N SER A 336 2.63 -29.08 21.35
CA SER A 336 1.53 -29.57 20.51
C SER A 336 1.98 -29.82 19.06
N GLY A 337 2.75 -30.88 18.85
CA GLY A 337 2.84 -31.49 17.52
C GLY A 337 1.52 -32.21 17.17
N PRO A 338 1.16 -32.40 15.87
CA PRO A 338 -0.12 -33.01 15.48
C PRO A 338 -0.22 -34.50 15.85
N VAL A 339 0.84 -35.08 16.42
CA VAL A 339 0.95 -36.48 16.79
C VAL A 339 1.34 -36.53 18.26
N LEU A 340 0.42 -37.04 19.10
CA LEU A 340 0.72 -37.53 20.44
C LEU A 340 1.91 -38.52 20.34
N GLY A 341 3.13 -38.04 20.60
CA GLY A 341 4.38 -38.81 20.55
C GLY A 341 5.30 -38.59 19.34
N GLY A 342 5.12 -37.54 18.52
CA GLY A 342 6.04 -37.20 17.42
C GLY A 342 7.37 -36.56 17.88
N PRO A 343 8.46 -36.66 17.09
CA PRO A 343 9.77 -36.14 17.47
C PRO A 343 9.78 -34.60 17.56
N LYS A 344 10.33 -34.07 18.66
CA LYS A 344 10.44 -32.64 18.97
C LYS A 344 11.78 -32.06 18.47
N GLY A 345 11.97 -31.98 17.15
CA GLY A 345 13.26 -31.56 16.57
C GLY A 345 13.19 -30.92 15.18
N ILE A 346 14.38 -30.58 14.65
CA ILE A 346 14.59 -30.04 13.29
C ILE A 346 13.87 -30.95 12.28
N GLY A 347 12.87 -30.40 11.56
CA GLY A 347 12.04 -31.12 10.58
C GLY A 347 10.53 -31.12 10.83
N VAL A 348 10.05 -30.66 12.01
CA VAL A 348 8.60 -30.58 12.30
C VAL A 348 7.90 -29.47 11.51
N SER A 349 8.59 -28.38 11.14
CA SER A 349 8.04 -27.31 10.30
C SER A 349 7.51 -27.83 8.95
N ALA A 350 8.22 -28.77 8.33
CA ALA A 350 7.79 -29.41 7.09
C ALA A 350 6.48 -30.20 7.23
N SER A 351 6.20 -30.75 8.42
CA SER A 351 4.94 -31.48 8.67
C SER A 351 3.70 -30.57 8.76
N ARG A 352 3.89 -29.25 8.93
CA ARG A 352 2.83 -28.24 9.00
C ARG A 352 2.46 -27.64 7.63
N ILE A 353 3.27 -27.89 6.59
CA ILE A 353 3.05 -27.31 5.26
C ILE A 353 1.74 -27.80 4.64
N VAL A 354 1.56 -29.13 4.51
CA VAL A 354 0.37 -29.70 3.87
C VAL A 354 -0.92 -29.35 4.64
N PRO A 355 -0.98 -29.50 5.98
CA PRO A 355 -2.14 -29.06 6.76
C PRO A 355 -2.45 -27.57 6.57
N SER A 356 -1.46 -26.68 6.67
CA SER A 356 -1.68 -25.24 6.53
C SER A 356 -2.16 -24.86 5.12
N LEU A 357 -1.60 -25.47 4.07
CA LEU A 357 -2.07 -25.29 2.68
C LEU A 357 -3.53 -25.73 2.51
N LEU A 358 -3.92 -26.85 3.14
CA LEU A 358 -5.31 -27.32 3.08
C LEU A 358 -6.24 -26.39 3.85
N ALA A 359 -5.85 -25.95 5.05
CA ALA A 359 -6.61 -25.05 5.89
C ALA A 359 -6.90 -23.70 5.21
N THR A 360 -5.93 -23.14 4.47
CA THR A 360 -6.07 -21.83 3.83
C THR A 360 -6.47 -21.88 2.35
N SER A 361 -6.58 -23.08 1.77
CA SER A 361 -6.96 -23.28 0.37
C SER A 361 -8.30 -22.63 0.01
N GLY A 362 -9.26 -22.62 0.94
CA GLY A 362 -10.56 -21.97 0.75
C GLY A 362 -10.43 -20.49 0.47
N GLN A 363 -9.67 -19.76 1.31
CA GLN A 363 -9.42 -18.32 1.11
C GLN A 363 -8.73 -18.05 -0.22
N ARG A 364 -7.71 -18.86 -0.57
CA ARG A 364 -6.99 -18.72 -1.84
C ARG A 364 -7.92 -18.93 -3.04
N LEU A 365 -8.75 -19.97 -3.01
CA LEU A 365 -9.68 -20.30 -4.09
C LEU A 365 -10.76 -19.22 -4.25
N ARG A 366 -11.26 -18.64 -3.15
CA ARG A 366 -12.27 -17.57 -3.19
C ARG A 366 -11.82 -16.42 -4.10
N SER A 367 -10.57 -15.97 -3.95
CA SER A 367 -10.00 -14.87 -4.76
C SER A 367 -9.95 -15.12 -6.27
N PHE A 368 -10.10 -16.37 -6.74
CA PHE A 368 -10.13 -16.71 -8.18
C PHE A 368 -11.49 -17.23 -8.68
N SER A 369 -12.49 -17.27 -7.79
CA SER A 369 -13.79 -17.90 -8.03
C SER A 369 -14.94 -16.92 -8.22
N HIS A 370 -14.64 -15.62 -8.33
CA HIS A 370 -15.65 -14.60 -8.62
C HIS A 370 -16.43 -14.98 -9.89
N VAL A 371 -17.74 -14.75 -9.86
CA VAL A 371 -18.64 -15.00 -11.00
C VAL A 371 -18.94 -13.65 -11.64
N PRO A 372 -18.38 -13.35 -12.83
CA PRO A 372 -18.62 -12.08 -13.51
C PRO A 372 -20.10 -11.90 -13.88
N PHE A 373 -20.56 -10.65 -13.91
CA PHE A 373 -21.93 -10.24 -14.25
C PHE A 373 -23.00 -10.79 -13.29
N ALA A 374 -22.61 -11.08 -12.04
CA ALA A 374 -23.56 -11.49 -11.01
C ALA A 374 -24.54 -10.35 -10.71
N THR A 375 -25.83 -10.68 -10.57
CA THR A 375 -26.83 -9.71 -10.10
C THR A 375 -26.57 -9.35 -8.65
N VAL A 376 -26.66 -8.06 -8.33
CA VAL A 376 -26.42 -7.52 -6.98
C VAL A 376 -27.55 -6.62 -6.54
N ASP A 377 -27.64 -6.34 -5.24
CA ASP A 377 -28.60 -5.37 -4.71
C ASP A 377 -28.10 -3.93 -4.99
N PRO A 378 -28.92 -3.04 -5.59
CA PRO A 378 -28.54 -1.64 -5.78
C PRO A 378 -28.49 -0.82 -4.48
N TRP A 379 -28.96 -1.36 -3.35
CA TRP A 379 -28.95 -0.65 -2.06
C TRP A 379 -27.53 -0.30 -1.61
N ARG A 380 -27.36 0.89 -1.01
CA ARG A 380 -26.13 1.38 -0.38
C ARG A 380 -26.42 2.03 1.00
N PRO A 381 -25.46 2.04 1.94
CA PRO A 381 -25.57 2.80 3.18
C PRO A 381 -25.63 4.32 2.96
N GLU A 382 -26.08 5.05 3.98
CA GLU A 382 -26.04 6.52 3.98
C GLU A 382 -24.58 7.01 4.04
N ILE A 383 -24.27 8.02 3.23
CA ILE A 383 -22.92 8.58 3.10
C ILE A 383 -22.80 9.83 3.98
N HIS A 384 -21.86 9.80 4.93
CA HIS A 384 -21.54 10.98 5.72
C HIS A 384 -20.53 11.88 5.00
N GLN A 385 -20.95 13.10 4.64
CA GLN A 385 -20.09 14.10 4.01
C GLN A 385 -20.33 15.47 4.66
N PRO A 386 -19.43 15.93 5.56
CA PRO A 386 -19.70 17.10 6.40
C PRO A 386 -19.27 18.44 5.78
N PHE A 387 -18.49 18.42 4.69
CA PHE A 387 -17.94 19.65 4.11
C PHE A 387 -18.96 20.38 3.24
N GLN A 388 -18.98 21.70 3.33
CA GLN A 388 -19.89 22.53 2.56
C GLN A 388 -19.60 22.45 1.05
N LEU A 389 -20.60 22.03 0.28
CA LEU A 389 -20.55 22.09 -1.18
C LEU A 389 -20.55 23.55 -1.67
N ARG A 390 -19.64 23.84 -2.61
CA ARG A 390 -19.62 25.04 -3.42
C ARG A 390 -19.53 24.62 -4.89
N MET A 391 -20.08 25.42 -5.78
CA MET A 391 -20.12 25.13 -7.21
C MET A 391 -19.60 26.33 -8.02
N SER A 392 -18.80 26.06 -9.04
CA SER A 392 -18.36 27.09 -9.99
C SER A 392 -19.57 27.65 -10.77
N PRO A 393 -19.65 28.98 -10.95
CA PRO A 393 -20.73 29.61 -11.73
C PRO A 393 -20.61 29.33 -13.23
N HIS A 394 -19.53 28.67 -13.68
CA HIS A 394 -19.24 28.41 -15.09
C HIS A 394 -19.69 27.02 -15.58
N LEU A 395 -20.35 26.24 -14.72
CA LEU A 395 -20.76 24.85 -14.98
C LEU A 395 -21.51 24.67 -16.31
N ASP A 396 -22.54 25.47 -16.58
CA ASP A 396 -23.37 25.29 -17.77
C ASP A 396 -22.61 25.54 -19.07
N VAL A 397 -21.62 26.43 -19.04
CA VAL A 397 -20.74 26.67 -20.18
C VAL A 397 -19.78 25.50 -20.37
N ALA A 398 -19.19 25.00 -19.29
CA ALA A 398 -18.28 23.86 -19.33
C ALA A 398 -18.95 22.57 -19.85
N ARG A 399 -20.25 22.38 -19.57
CA ARG A 399 -21.07 21.28 -20.11
C ARG A 399 -21.11 21.25 -21.63
N GLU A 400 -21.24 22.41 -22.27
CA GLU A 400 -21.24 22.47 -23.73
C GLU A 400 -19.82 22.38 -24.30
N ASN A 401 -18.86 23.05 -23.66
CA ASN A 401 -17.47 23.07 -24.12
C ASN A 401 -16.83 21.67 -24.12
N VAL A 402 -17.11 20.84 -23.10
CA VAL A 402 -16.57 19.48 -23.04
C VAL A 402 -17.13 18.59 -24.14
N VAL A 403 -18.40 18.78 -24.54
CA VAL A 403 -19.02 18.02 -25.64
C VAL A 403 -18.39 18.39 -26.98
N GLU A 404 -18.18 19.68 -27.22
CA GLU A 404 -17.48 20.13 -28.42
C GLU A 404 -16.05 19.62 -28.46
N TRP A 405 -15.34 19.69 -27.33
CA TRP A 405 -13.98 19.18 -27.20
C TRP A 405 -13.92 17.66 -27.46
N ALA A 406 -14.79 16.86 -26.83
CA ALA A 406 -14.85 15.42 -27.00
C ALA A 406 -15.12 15.02 -28.46
N ARG A 407 -15.98 15.77 -29.16
CA ARG A 407 -16.23 15.59 -30.60
C ARG A 407 -14.98 15.87 -31.44
N ARG A 408 -14.23 16.94 -31.14
CA ARG A 408 -12.97 17.26 -31.84
C ARG A 408 -11.88 16.21 -31.59
N MET A 409 -11.82 15.64 -30.40
CA MET A 409 -10.87 14.57 -30.08
C MET A 409 -11.28 13.21 -30.68
N GLY A 410 -12.54 13.04 -31.07
CA GLY A 410 -13.07 11.76 -31.58
C GLY A 410 -13.47 10.78 -30.47
N ILE A 411 -13.67 11.26 -29.24
CA ILE A 411 -14.18 10.44 -28.11
C ILE A 411 -15.60 9.92 -28.41
N LEU A 412 -16.35 10.67 -29.20
CA LEU A 412 -17.73 10.36 -29.60
C LEU A 412 -17.81 9.62 -30.96
N ASP A 413 -16.68 9.18 -31.50
CA ASP A 413 -16.63 8.47 -32.77
C ASP A 413 -17.28 7.09 -32.65
N PRO A 414 -17.99 6.60 -33.69
CA PRO A 414 -18.70 5.33 -33.64
C PRO A 414 -17.77 4.11 -33.52
N VAL A 415 -16.45 4.29 -33.71
CA VAL A 415 -15.43 3.26 -33.52
C VAL A 415 -14.33 3.84 -32.65
N PRO A 416 -14.02 3.23 -31.48
CA PRO A 416 -14.58 1.97 -30.98
C PRO A 416 -16.01 2.08 -30.42
N GLY A 417 -16.59 3.28 -30.35
CA GLY A 417 -17.97 3.49 -29.88
C GLY A 417 -18.12 3.22 -28.38
N VAL A 418 -17.12 3.66 -27.58
CA VAL A 418 -17.15 3.54 -26.11
C VAL A 418 -18.19 4.50 -25.55
N TRP A 419 -18.10 5.78 -25.93
CA TRP A 419 -19.06 6.82 -25.56
C TRP A 419 -19.79 7.39 -26.78
N ASP A 420 -21.00 7.89 -26.51
CA ASP A 420 -21.72 8.80 -27.39
C ASP A 420 -22.04 10.09 -26.62
N GLU A 421 -22.60 11.09 -27.32
CA GLU A 421 -22.92 12.38 -26.68
C GLU A 421 -23.92 12.23 -25.52
N ALA A 422 -24.85 11.28 -25.63
CA ALA A 422 -25.83 11.03 -24.57
C ALA A 422 -25.17 10.51 -23.30
N LYS A 423 -24.24 9.55 -23.41
CA LYS A 423 -23.41 9.07 -22.29
C LYS A 423 -22.58 10.20 -21.69
N LEU A 424 -21.86 10.97 -22.51
CA LEU A 424 -21.03 12.08 -22.02
C LEU A 424 -21.86 13.10 -21.21
N ARG A 425 -23.03 13.48 -21.71
CA ARG A 425 -23.94 14.40 -21.03
C ARG A 425 -24.56 13.79 -19.77
N ALA A 426 -24.87 12.50 -19.79
CA ALA A 426 -25.39 11.78 -18.63
C ALA A 426 -24.35 11.65 -17.52
N TYR A 427 -23.07 11.43 -17.87
CA TYR A 427 -21.99 11.33 -16.90
C TYR A 427 -21.65 12.67 -16.27
N ASP A 428 -21.88 13.78 -16.96
CA ASP A 428 -21.79 15.16 -16.45
C ASP A 428 -20.50 15.44 -15.64
N LEU A 429 -19.35 15.08 -16.23
CA LEU A 429 -18.04 15.33 -15.60
C LEU A 429 -17.73 16.82 -15.33
N PRO A 430 -18.31 17.80 -16.05
CA PRO A 430 -18.28 19.20 -15.64
C PRO A 430 -18.92 19.47 -14.28
N LEU A 431 -19.97 18.73 -13.87
CA LEU A 431 -20.55 18.84 -12.52
C LEU A 431 -19.52 18.49 -11.45
N CYS A 432 -18.73 17.44 -11.69
CA CYS A 432 -17.62 17.07 -10.82
C CYS A 432 -16.60 18.22 -10.77
N ALA A 433 -16.07 18.64 -11.93
CA ALA A 433 -15.08 19.72 -12.02
C ALA A 433 -15.53 21.01 -11.30
N ALA A 434 -16.81 21.37 -11.43
CA ALA A 434 -17.36 22.58 -10.82
C ALA A 434 -17.46 22.49 -9.29
N GLY A 435 -17.60 21.29 -8.73
CA GLY A 435 -17.54 21.06 -7.28
C GLY A 435 -16.10 20.95 -6.75
N LEU A 436 -15.19 20.36 -7.53
CA LEU A 436 -13.76 20.29 -7.19
C LEU A 436 -13.13 21.68 -7.16
N HIS A 437 -13.49 22.53 -8.12
CA HIS A 437 -12.89 23.85 -8.31
C HIS A 437 -13.96 24.95 -8.34
N PRO A 438 -14.59 25.26 -7.19
CA PRO A 438 -15.67 26.24 -7.14
C PRO A 438 -15.25 27.66 -7.52
N ASP A 439 -13.95 27.95 -7.39
CA ASP A 439 -13.36 29.26 -7.69
C ASP A 439 -12.59 29.30 -9.02
N ALA A 440 -12.65 28.23 -9.83
CA ALA A 440 -11.98 28.19 -11.13
C ALA A 440 -12.53 29.24 -12.10
N THR A 441 -11.64 29.83 -12.88
CA THR A 441 -11.98 30.59 -14.09
C THR A 441 -12.67 29.70 -15.13
N PRO A 442 -13.37 30.27 -16.13
CA PRO A 442 -13.99 29.49 -17.19
C PRO A 442 -13.01 28.53 -17.89
N GLU A 443 -11.80 29.01 -18.21
CA GLU A 443 -10.78 28.24 -18.91
C GLU A 443 -10.20 27.10 -18.05
N GLU A 444 -10.01 27.33 -16.76
CA GLU A 444 -9.58 26.31 -15.79
C GLU A 444 -10.65 25.24 -15.61
N LEU A 445 -11.92 25.63 -15.53
CA LEU A 445 -13.03 24.68 -15.40
C LEU A 445 -13.19 23.82 -16.65
N ASP A 446 -13.03 24.41 -17.84
CA ASP A 446 -13.03 23.66 -19.11
C ASP A 446 -11.88 22.66 -19.18
N LEU A 447 -10.69 23.05 -18.72
CA LEU A 447 -9.52 22.18 -18.67
C LEU A 447 -9.74 21.02 -17.69
N ALA A 448 -10.22 21.29 -16.48
CA ALA A 448 -10.54 20.27 -15.48
C ALA A 448 -11.62 19.30 -15.98
N SER A 449 -12.67 19.82 -16.62
CA SER A 449 -13.73 19.02 -17.24
C SER A 449 -13.18 18.10 -18.34
N GLY A 450 -12.25 18.59 -19.16
CA GLY A 450 -11.57 17.82 -20.19
C GLY A 450 -10.70 16.69 -19.61
N TRP A 451 -9.95 16.96 -18.53
CA TRP A 451 -9.15 15.93 -17.85
C TRP A 451 -10.01 14.84 -17.22
N LEU A 452 -11.10 15.20 -16.54
CA LEU A 452 -12.04 14.21 -16.00
C LEU A 452 -12.67 13.39 -17.14
N ALA A 453 -13.09 14.04 -18.23
CA ALA A 453 -13.62 13.35 -19.41
C ALA A 453 -12.63 12.37 -20.04
N TRP A 454 -11.37 12.78 -20.19
CA TRP A 454 -10.33 11.93 -20.75
C TRP A 454 -9.99 10.74 -19.84
N GLY A 455 -9.84 10.98 -18.53
CA GLY A 455 -9.53 9.94 -17.55
C GLY A 455 -10.63 8.89 -17.46
N THR A 456 -11.89 9.30 -17.29
CA THR A 456 -13.03 8.38 -17.23
C THR A 456 -13.29 7.69 -18.57
N TYR A 457 -13.00 8.33 -19.70
CA TYR A 457 -13.06 7.65 -21.00
C TYR A 457 -11.98 6.58 -21.14
N GLY A 458 -10.75 6.85 -20.68
CA GLY A 458 -9.66 5.87 -20.66
C GLY A 458 -9.99 4.64 -19.80
N ASP A 459 -10.53 4.88 -18.61
CA ASP A 459 -11.05 3.87 -17.69
C ASP A 459 -12.11 2.96 -18.34
N ASP A 460 -13.08 3.53 -19.08
CA ASP A 460 -14.08 2.73 -19.81
C ASP A 460 -13.48 2.08 -21.10
N TYR A 461 -12.47 2.69 -21.71
CA TYR A 461 -11.87 2.26 -22.98
C TYR A 461 -11.01 1.01 -22.82
N TYR A 462 -10.15 0.97 -21.80
CA TYR A 462 -9.18 -0.11 -21.58
C TYR A 462 -9.83 -1.50 -21.48
N PRO A 463 -10.78 -1.76 -20.56
CA PRO A 463 -11.47 -3.05 -20.47
C PRO A 463 -12.29 -3.33 -21.74
N ARG A 464 -12.92 -2.32 -22.35
CA ARG A 464 -13.72 -2.49 -23.58
C ARG A 464 -12.89 -2.96 -24.78
N VAL A 465 -11.69 -2.40 -24.95
CA VAL A 465 -10.83 -2.64 -26.12
C VAL A 465 -9.85 -3.79 -25.87
N PHE A 466 -9.31 -3.92 -24.66
CA PHE A 466 -8.27 -4.88 -24.33
C PHE A 466 -8.73 -6.03 -23.44
N GLY A 467 -9.78 -5.87 -22.62
CA GLY A 467 -10.18 -6.84 -21.59
C GLY A 467 -10.59 -8.23 -22.12
N ARG A 468 -10.95 -8.33 -23.42
CA ARG A 468 -11.25 -9.63 -24.08
C ARG A 468 -10.02 -10.31 -24.69
N ASN A 469 -8.86 -9.66 -24.71
CA ASN A 469 -7.65 -10.20 -25.30
C ASN A 469 -6.86 -10.98 -24.23
N PRO A 470 -6.53 -12.27 -24.47
CA PRO A 470 -5.69 -13.02 -23.53
C PRO A 470 -4.24 -12.50 -23.45
N ASP A 471 -3.80 -11.70 -24.41
CA ASP A 471 -2.48 -11.07 -24.46
C ASP A 471 -2.56 -9.58 -24.09
N LEU A 472 -1.83 -9.18 -23.04
CA LEU A 472 -1.74 -7.79 -22.56
C LEU A 472 -0.77 -6.92 -23.38
N THR A 473 -0.01 -7.51 -24.31
CA THR A 473 0.97 -6.77 -25.13
C THR A 473 0.37 -5.54 -25.82
N PRO A 474 -0.83 -5.59 -26.44
CA PRO A 474 -1.43 -4.40 -27.04
C PRO A 474 -1.76 -3.29 -26.04
N ALA A 475 -2.23 -3.65 -24.83
CA ALA A 475 -2.50 -2.68 -23.77
C ALA A 475 -1.21 -2.04 -23.25
N LYS A 476 -0.15 -2.84 -23.07
CA LYS A 476 1.19 -2.36 -22.71
C LYS A 476 1.77 -1.42 -23.77
N MET A 477 1.61 -1.75 -25.05
CA MET A 477 2.06 -0.90 -26.16
C MET A 477 1.30 0.42 -26.24
N CYS A 478 -0.03 0.39 -26.06
CA CYS A 478 -0.86 1.59 -26.00
C CYS A 478 -0.42 2.48 -24.83
N THR A 479 -0.27 1.91 -23.65
CA THR A 479 0.20 2.59 -22.43
C THR A 479 1.58 3.22 -22.63
N ALA A 480 2.56 2.46 -23.13
CA ALA A 480 3.89 2.97 -23.43
C ALA A 480 3.88 4.12 -24.46
N ARG A 481 2.94 4.09 -25.40
CA ARG A 481 2.77 5.14 -26.41
C ARG A 481 2.11 6.38 -25.81
N LEU A 482 1.11 6.26 -24.94
CA LEU A 482 0.50 7.39 -24.21
C LEU A 482 1.53 8.17 -23.39
N LYS A 483 2.46 7.47 -22.72
CA LYS A 483 3.56 8.12 -21.96
C LYS A 483 4.44 9.03 -22.82
N ARG A 484 4.49 8.84 -24.14
CA ARG A 484 5.24 9.70 -25.07
C ARG A 484 4.55 11.04 -25.37
N PHE A 485 3.30 11.21 -24.95
CA PHE A 485 2.56 12.47 -25.02
C PHE A 485 2.71 13.33 -23.77
N LEU A 486 3.65 12.97 -22.87
CA LEU A 486 3.98 13.70 -21.64
C LEU A 486 5.41 14.28 -21.68
N PRO A 487 5.79 15.08 -22.71
CA PRO A 487 7.12 15.70 -22.76
C PRO A 487 7.35 16.62 -21.57
N VAL A 488 8.55 16.57 -21.00
CA VAL A 488 8.99 17.47 -19.92
C VAL A 488 9.74 18.66 -20.51
N GLY A 489 10.53 18.41 -21.55
CA GLY A 489 11.27 19.39 -22.35
C GLY A 489 10.94 19.25 -23.84
N ASP A 490 11.97 19.23 -24.69
CA ASP A 490 11.82 19.22 -26.15
C ASP A 490 11.66 17.81 -26.75
N GLU A 491 11.18 16.83 -25.97
CA GLU A 491 11.03 15.47 -26.47
C GLU A 491 9.98 15.40 -27.60
N PRO A 492 10.27 14.67 -28.70
CA PRO A 492 9.34 14.58 -29.81
C PRO A 492 8.09 13.78 -29.42
N THR A 493 6.94 14.46 -29.48
CA THR A 493 5.63 13.82 -29.34
C THR A 493 5.23 13.17 -30.67
N PRO A 494 4.84 11.88 -30.70
CA PRO A 494 4.39 11.25 -31.94
C PRO A 494 3.07 11.86 -32.44
N ALA A 495 2.77 11.70 -33.74
CA ALA A 495 1.46 12.09 -34.27
C ALA A 495 0.36 11.22 -33.63
N PRO A 496 -0.69 11.81 -33.03
CA PRO A 496 -1.74 11.05 -32.35
C PRO A 496 -2.63 10.31 -33.35
N THR A 497 -2.92 9.04 -33.08
CA THR A 497 -3.66 8.16 -34.00
C THR A 497 -5.11 7.91 -33.58
N ASP A 498 -5.44 8.03 -32.30
CA ASP A 498 -6.78 7.76 -31.75
C ASP A 498 -7.24 8.87 -30.80
N ALA A 499 -8.44 8.69 -30.24
CA ALA A 499 -9.06 9.68 -29.36
C ALA A 499 -8.32 9.87 -28.03
N LEU A 500 -7.75 8.78 -27.46
CA LEU A 500 -6.98 8.86 -26.22
C LEU A 500 -5.70 9.67 -26.44
N GLU A 501 -4.98 9.38 -27.52
CA GLU A 501 -3.75 10.10 -27.87
C GLU A 501 -4.02 11.57 -28.20
N ARG A 502 -5.07 11.87 -28.97
CA ARG A 502 -5.45 13.26 -29.30
C ARG A 502 -5.84 14.05 -28.05
N GLY A 503 -6.67 13.46 -27.19
CA GLY A 503 -7.10 14.08 -25.95
C GLY A 503 -5.92 14.36 -25.01
N LEU A 504 -5.03 13.37 -24.84
CA LEU A 504 -3.85 13.53 -23.97
C LEU A 504 -2.89 14.59 -24.52
N ALA A 505 -2.65 14.62 -25.83
CA ALA A 505 -1.80 15.62 -26.45
C ALA A 505 -2.33 17.06 -26.24
N ASP A 506 -3.64 17.27 -26.42
CA ASP A 506 -4.29 18.58 -26.22
C ASP A 506 -4.24 19.00 -24.75
N LEU A 507 -4.67 18.12 -23.84
CA LEU A 507 -4.77 18.41 -22.41
C LEU A 507 -3.40 18.61 -21.79
N TRP A 508 -2.41 17.77 -22.13
CA TRP A 508 -1.04 17.95 -21.65
C TRP A 508 -0.46 19.27 -22.13
N PHE A 509 -0.63 19.63 -23.41
CA PHE A 509 -0.14 20.91 -23.93
C PHE A 509 -0.74 22.10 -23.18
N ARG A 510 -2.07 22.13 -23.01
CA ARG A 510 -2.78 23.21 -22.30
C ARG A 510 -2.44 23.30 -20.81
N THR A 511 -2.05 22.19 -20.21
CA THR A 511 -1.74 22.10 -18.77
C THR A 511 -0.27 22.40 -18.50
N ALA A 512 0.63 21.77 -19.25
CA ALA A 512 2.07 21.86 -19.02
C ALA A 512 2.67 23.19 -19.52
N ASP A 513 1.95 23.95 -20.35
CA ASP A 513 2.40 25.27 -20.78
C ASP A 513 2.58 26.21 -19.58
N GLY A 514 3.71 26.91 -19.53
CA GLY A 514 4.08 27.75 -18.38
C GLY A 514 4.56 27.02 -17.11
N MET A 515 4.45 25.69 -17.01
CA MET A 515 4.99 24.93 -15.87
C MET A 515 6.52 24.86 -15.86
N THR A 516 7.11 24.85 -14.67
CA THR A 516 8.54 24.53 -14.50
C THR A 516 8.82 23.07 -14.89
N PRO A 517 10.05 22.71 -15.31
CA PRO A 517 10.40 21.31 -15.59
C PRO A 517 10.21 20.38 -14.38
N GLY A 518 10.33 20.90 -13.15
CA GLY A 518 10.09 20.15 -11.92
C GLY A 518 8.63 19.76 -11.77
N HIS A 519 7.71 20.72 -11.93
CA HIS A 519 6.27 20.47 -11.86
C HIS A 519 5.80 19.53 -12.97
N ARG A 520 6.31 19.72 -14.21
CA ARG A 520 6.02 18.81 -15.32
C ARG A 520 6.44 17.37 -15.02
N ARG A 521 7.60 17.16 -14.39
CA ARG A 521 8.03 15.82 -13.98
C ARG A 521 7.08 15.21 -12.96
N ARG A 522 6.67 15.96 -11.94
CA ARG A 522 5.73 15.47 -10.92
C ARG A 522 4.40 15.04 -11.56
N LEU A 523 3.78 15.94 -12.33
CA LEU A 523 2.51 15.65 -13.01
C LEU A 523 2.62 14.47 -13.99
N ARG A 524 3.73 14.40 -14.74
CA ARG A 524 4.04 13.26 -15.61
C ARG A 524 4.10 11.96 -14.82
N THR A 525 4.80 11.94 -13.68
CA THR A 525 4.91 10.74 -12.84
C THR A 525 3.54 10.29 -12.36
N SER A 526 2.69 11.19 -11.88
CA SER A 526 1.33 10.83 -11.42
C SER A 526 0.46 10.27 -12.55
N LEU A 527 0.56 10.80 -13.78
CA LEU A 527 -0.09 10.22 -14.96
C LEU A 527 0.50 8.88 -15.38
N GLU A 528 1.82 8.72 -15.38
CA GLU A 528 2.48 7.45 -15.71
C GLU A 528 2.05 6.34 -14.76
N VAL A 529 1.91 6.64 -13.46
CA VAL A 529 1.42 5.71 -12.43
C VAL A 529 -0.03 5.30 -12.71
N MET A 530 -0.93 6.25 -13.00
CA MET A 530 -2.33 5.95 -13.34
C MET A 530 -2.42 5.09 -14.61
N LEU A 531 -1.65 5.41 -15.65
CA LEU A 531 -1.62 4.66 -16.91
C LEU A 531 -1.13 3.21 -16.71
N ASP A 532 -0.11 2.99 -15.88
CA ASP A 532 0.36 1.64 -15.54
C ASP A 532 -0.68 0.86 -14.72
N ALA A 533 -1.47 1.55 -13.89
CA ALA A 533 -2.50 0.96 -13.06
C ALA A 533 -3.64 0.34 -13.89
N TRP A 534 -4.00 0.92 -15.03
CA TRP A 534 -4.98 0.31 -15.96
C TRP A 534 -4.51 -1.03 -16.53
N VAL A 535 -3.20 -1.21 -16.76
CA VAL A 535 -2.65 -2.50 -17.21
C VAL A 535 -2.72 -3.54 -16.08
N TRP A 536 -2.54 -3.11 -14.83
CA TRP A 536 -2.72 -3.98 -13.67
C TRP A 536 -4.18 -4.44 -13.51
N GLU A 537 -5.15 -3.56 -13.75
CA GLU A 537 -6.57 -3.95 -13.72
C GLU A 537 -6.88 -5.04 -14.75
N LEU A 538 -6.41 -4.85 -16.00
CA LEU A 538 -6.57 -5.85 -17.05
C LEU A 538 -5.94 -7.21 -16.71
N ASP A 539 -4.79 -7.24 -16.02
CA ASP A 539 -4.17 -8.50 -15.63
C ASP A 539 -4.98 -9.24 -14.56
N ASN A 540 -5.52 -8.53 -13.57
CA ASN A 540 -6.41 -9.12 -12.57
C ASN A 540 -7.71 -9.65 -13.19
N GLN A 541 -8.35 -8.87 -14.08
CA GLN A 541 -9.53 -9.30 -14.83
C GLN A 541 -9.24 -10.59 -15.62
N ARG A 542 -8.12 -10.64 -16.35
CA ARG A 542 -7.68 -11.81 -17.12
C ARG A 542 -7.50 -13.05 -16.25
N GLN A 543 -6.99 -12.86 -15.03
CA GLN A 543 -6.77 -13.94 -14.07
C GLN A 543 -8.04 -14.29 -13.26
N ASN A 544 -9.13 -13.53 -13.42
CA ASN A 544 -10.30 -13.56 -12.53
C ASN A 544 -9.90 -13.40 -11.05
N ARG A 545 -8.89 -12.56 -10.79
CA ARG A 545 -8.26 -12.41 -9.48
C ARG A 545 -8.83 -11.20 -8.77
N VAL A 546 -9.61 -11.43 -7.73
CA VAL A 546 -9.97 -10.41 -6.75
C VAL A 546 -8.68 -10.07 -5.97
N PRO A 547 -8.20 -8.81 -6.03
CA PRO A 547 -7.01 -8.40 -5.27
C PRO A 547 -7.27 -8.51 -3.77
N ASP A 548 -6.20 -8.71 -2.99
CA ASP A 548 -6.35 -8.65 -1.53
C ASP A 548 -6.64 -7.21 -1.06
N PRO A 549 -7.23 -7.02 0.14
CA PRO A 549 -7.66 -5.70 0.60
C PRO A 549 -6.59 -4.62 0.59
N VAL A 550 -5.33 -4.98 0.83
CA VAL A 550 -4.24 -4.01 0.96
C VAL A 550 -3.72 -3.62 -0.42
N ASP A 551 -3.44 -4.58 -1.31
CA ASP A 551 -3.09 -4.30 -2.71
C ASP A 551 -4.23 -3.55 -3.41
N TYR A 552 -5.50 -3.85 -3.06
CA TYR A 552 -6.66 -3.15 -3.57
C TYR A 552 -6.66 -1.66 -3.21
N VAL A 553 -6.60 -1.29 -1.92
CA VAL A 553 -6.67 0.13 -1.50
C VAL A 553 -5.54 0.93 -2.13
N GLU A 554 -4.32 0.38 -2.15
CA GLU A 554 -3.15 1.05 -2.73
C GLU A 554 -3.26 1.25 -4.24
N MET A 555 -3.67 0.21 -4.96
CA MET A 555 -3.89 0.33 -6.40
C MET A 555 -5.10 1.18 -6.72
N ARG A 556 -6.12 1.19 -5.88
CA ARG A 556 -7.34 1.97 -6.11
C ARG A 556 -7.04 3.48 -6.11
N ARG A 557 -6.16 3.97 -5.22
CA ARG A 557 -5.67 5.37 -5.28
C ARG A 557 -5.06 5.71 -6.64
N ARG A 558 -4.31 4.76 -7.22
CA ARG A 558 -3.64 4.90 -8.52
C ARG A 558 -4.60 4.78 -9.70
N THR A 559 -5.52 3.82 -9.69
CA THR A 559 -6.49 3.60 -10.79
C THR A 559 -7.58 4.66 -10.81
N PHE A 560 -7.96 5.19 -9.64
CA PHE A 560 -8.85 6.34 -9.52
C PHE A 560 -8.23 7.65 -10.05
N GLY A 561 -6.89 7.71 -10.17
CA GLY A 561 -6.17 8.92 -10.57
C GLY A 561 -6.15 10.01 -9.50
N ALA A 562 -6.24 9.63 -8.21
CA ALA A 562 -6.29 10.57 -7.10
C ALA A 562 -5.07 11.51 -7.10
N ASP A 563 -3.86 10.94 -7.14
CA ASP A 563 -2.60 11.71 -7.15
C ASP A 563 -2.56 12.72 -8.31
N PHE A 564 -3.00 12.31 -9.49
CA PHE A 564 -3.05 13.18 -10.66
C PHE A 564 -4.02 14.36 -10.47
N THR A 565 -5.25 14.08 -10.04
CA THR A 565 -6.27 15.14 -9.86
C THR A 565 -5.95 16.07 -8.68
N MET A 566 -5.31 15.56 -7.63
CA MET A 566 -4.80 16.35 -6.51
C MET A 566 -3.59 17.20 -6.91
N ASP A 567 -2.66 16.65 -7.71
CA ASP A 567 -1.52 17.41 -8.24
C ASP A 567 -2.00 18.59 -9.11
N LEU A 568 -3.05 18.41 -9.93
CA LEU A 568 -3.68 19.51 -10.67
C LEU A 568 -4.16 20.65 -9.75
N CYS A 569 -4.69 20.33 -8.57
CA CYS A 569 -5.06 21.34 -7.57
C CYS A 569 -3.83 22.06 -7.00
N ARG A 570 -2.77 21.30 -6.72
CA ARG A 570 -1.54 21.74 -6.05
C ARG A 570 -0.68 22.68 -6.89
N LEU A 571 -0.72 22.56 -8.21
CA LEU A 571 0.12 23.31 -9.16
C LEU A 571 -0.01 24.85 -9.06
N THR A 572 -1.05 25.35 -8.41
CA THR A 572 -1.27 26.79 -8.18
C THR A 572 -0.46 27.38 -7.00
N LYS A 573 0.22 26.57 -6.18
CA LYS A 573 0.71 26.99 -4.84
C LYS A 573 2.16 26.58 -4.47
N ASP A 574 2.89 25.91 -5.36
CA ASP A 574 4.15 25.19 -5.02
C ASP A 574 5.31 26.10 -4.56
N HIS A 575 5.26 27.42 -4.78
CA HIS A 575 6.37 28.31 -4.44
C HIS A 575 6.48 28.70 -2.95
N ALA A 576 5.48 28.37 -2.13
CA ALA A 576 5.42 28.78 -0.73
C ALA A 576 5.75 27.66 0.28
N VAL A 577 5.79 26.39 -0.13
CA VAL A 577 5.91 25.25 0.78
C VAL A 577 7.20 24.46 0.48
N PRO A 578 8.07 24.20 1.48
CA PRO A 578 9.28 23.40 1.27
C PRO A 578 9.00 21.96 0.82
N ASP A 579 9.85 21.40 -0.04
CA ASP A 579 9.73 20.04 -0.58
C ASP A 579 9.62 18.94 0.49
N GLU A 580 10.29 19.15 1.62
CA GLU A 580 10.28 18.22 2.77
C GLU A 580 8.92 18.14 3.47
N VAL A 581 8.13 19.22 3.48
CA VAL A 581 6.78 19.23 4.07
C VAL A 581 5.87 18.28 3.30
N PHE A 582 5.99 18.24 1.97
CA PHE A 582 5.20 17.36 1.13
C PHE A 582 5.53 15.88 1.30
N ARG A 583 6.73 15.56 1.79
CA ARG A 583 7.15 14.20 2.12
C ARG A 583 6.87 13.84 3.57
N SER A 584 6.40 14.79 4.37
CA SER A 584 6.07 14.55 5.76
C SER A 584 4.84 13.66 5.89
N ARG A 585 4.81 12.87 6.96
CA ARG A 585 3.70 11.96 7.25
C ARG A 585 2.34 12.67 7.34
N PRO A 586 2.18 13.80 8.05
CA PRO A 586 0.88 14.47 8.13
C PRO A 586 0.35 14.90 6.76
N PHE A 587 1.23 15.39 5.88
CA PHE A 587 0.82 15.80 4.53
C PHE A 587 0.36 14.59 3.69
N THR A 588 1.15 13.52 3.65
CA THR A 588 0.77 12.29 2.94
C THR A 588 -0.47 11.63 3.55
N SER A 589 -0.63 11.66 4.88
CA SER A 589 -1.82 11.10 5.55
C SER A 589 -3.08 11.88 5.21
N MET A 590 -3.00 13.21 5.07
CA MET A 590 -4.09 14.06 4.60
C MET A 590 -4.52 13.66 3.17
N GLU A 591 -3.57 13.57 2.23
CA GLU A 591 -3.86 13.21 0.83
C GLU A 591 -4.43 11.79 0.72
N ASN A 592 -3.79 10.81 1.37
CA ASN A 592 -4.25 9.42 1.35
C ASN A 592 -5.64 9.27 1.97
N SER A 593 -5.93 9.96 3.08
CA SER A 593 -7.25 9.88 3.72
C SER A 593 -8.35 10.46 2.83
N ALA A 594 -8.08 11.58 2.15
CA ALA A 594 -9.01 12.16 1.19
C ALA A 594 -9.21 11.24 -0.04
N ALA A 595 -8.13 10.71 -0.59
CA ALA A 595 -8.16 9.79 -1.72
C ALA A 595 -8.97 8.53 -1.40
N ASP A 596 -8.71 7.90 -0.26
CA ASP A 596 -9.43 6.70 0.17
C ASP A 596 -10.93 6.97 0.36
N TYR A 597 -11.29 8.11 0.98
CA TYR A 597 -12.69 8.51 1.12
C TYR A 597 -13.39 8.57 -0.24
N ALA A 598 -12.79 9.24 -1.23
CA ALA A 598 -13.37 9.37 -2.56
C ALA A 598 -13.41 8.06 -3.35
N CYS A 599 -12.39 7.21 -3.22
CA CYS A 599 -12.35 5.89 -3.85
C CYS A 599 -13.46 4.98 -3.30
N LEU A 600 -13.55 4.86 -1.97
CA LEU A 600 -14.56 4.02 -1.31
C LEU A 600 -15.99 4.54 -1.58
N LEU A 601 -16.15 5.86 -1.66
CA LEU A 601 -17.38 6.48 -2.10
C LEU A 601 -17.75 6.01 -3.51
N ASN A 602 -16.81 6.10 -4.47
CA ASN A 602 -17.04 5.63 -5.84
C ASN A 602 -17.46 4.15 -5.84
N ASP A 603 -16.74 3.30 -5.11
CA ASP A 603 -17.01 1.86 -5.07
C ASP A 603 -18.42 1.52 -4.55
N LEU A 604 -18.96 2.31 -3.61
CA LEU A 604 -20.35 2.17 -3.13
C LEU A 604 -21.39 2.57 -4.19
N TYR A 605 -21.12 3.62 -4.97
CA TYR A 605 -22.03 4.03 -6.07
C TYR A 605 -21.90 3.14 -7.30
N SER A 606 -20.69 2.72 -7.62
CA SER A 606 -20.37 1.96 -8.83
C SER A 606 -20.59 0.46 -8.67
N TYR A 607 -20.82 -0.05 -7.46
CA TYR A 607 -20.94 -1.49 -7.18
C TYR A 607 -21.84 -2.24 -8.17
N GLN A 608 -23.06 -1.74 -8.41
CA GLN A 608 -23.97 -2.40 -9.34
C GLN A 608 -23.46 -2.34 -10.78
N LYS A 609 -22.97 -1.18 -11.22
CA LYS A 609 -22.39 -1.01 -12.56
C LYS A 609 -21.26 -2.02 -12.79
N GLU A 610 -20.28 -2.02 -11.90
CA GLU A 610 -19.05 -2.77 -12.02
C GLU A 610 -19.30 -4.28 -11.92
N ILE A 611 -20.03 -4.74 -10.91
CA ILE A 611 -20.21 -6.18 -10.70
C ILE A 611 -21.22 -6.80 -11.67
N GLN A 612 -22.37 -6.15 -11.88
CA GLN A 612 -23.47 -6.74 -12.64
C GLN A 612 -23.39 -6.45 -14.14
N PHE A 613 -22.94 -5.27 -14.55
CA PHE A 613 -22.95 -4.86 -15.96
C PHE A 613 -21.59 -5.02 -16.65
N GLU A 614 -20.50 -4.92 -15.89
CA GLU A 614 -19.14 -4.96 -16.44
C GLU A 614 -18.39 -6.24 -16.07
N GLY A 615 -18.79 -6.91 -14.99
CA GLY A 615 -18.15 -8.14 -14.51
C GLY A 615 -16.77 -7.88 -13.90
N GLU A 616 -16.58 -6.69 -13.35
CA GLU A 616 -15.33 -6.21 -12.77
C GLU A 616 -14.98 -6.91 -11.45
N VAL A 617 -13.68 -6.98 -11.16
CA VAL A 617 -13.15 -7.59 -9.92
C VAL A 617 -12.59 -6.54 -8.95
N HIS A 618 -12.60 -5.26 -9.33
CA HIS A 618 -11.92 -4.16 -8.64
C HIS A 618 -12.88 -3.23 -7.88
N ASN A 619 -13.69 -3.79 -6.99
CA ASN A 619 -14.59 -3.00 -6.15
C ASN A 619 -14.41 -3.34 -4.66
N ALA A 620 -14.30 -2.33 -3.79
CA ALA A 620 -14.09 -2.52 -2.34
C ALA A 620 -15.12 -3.46 -1.71
N VAL A 621 -16.39 -3.37 -2.11
CA VAL A 621 -17.45 -4.23 -1.55
C VAL A 621 -17.20 -5.69 -1.93
N LEU A 622 -16.78 -5.98 -3.17
CA LEU A 622 -16.43 -7.33 -3.58
C LEU A 622 -15.19 -7.83 -2.82
N VAL A 623 -14.17 -7.00 -2.69
CA VAL A 623 -12.92 -7.32 -1.99
C VAL A 623 -13.18 -7.64 -0.51
N VAL A 624 -13.94 -6.80 0.19
CA VAL A 624 -14.32 -7.01 1.59
C VAL A 624 -15.19 -8.25 1.73
N ARG A 625 -16.17 -8.47 0.84
CA ARG A 625 -17.02 -9.66 0.84
C ARG A 625 -16.20 -10.94 0.70
N ASN A 626 -15.23 -10.95 -0.21
CA ASN A 626 -14.33 -12.07 -0.47
C ASN A 626 -13.38 -12.32 0.72
N PHE A 627 -12.84 -11.25 1.30
CA PHE A 627 -11.88 -11.29 2.39
C PHE A 627 -12.50 -11.75 3.71
N LEU A 628 -13.56 -11.06 4.17
CA LEU A 628 -14.26 -11.37 5.42
C LEU A 628 -15.24 -12.54 5.30
N ASP A 629 -15.40 -13.11 4.09
CA ASP A 629 -16.36 -14.19 3.78
C ASP A 629 -17.77 -13.90 4.33
N CYS A 630 -18.25 -12.69 4.06
CA CYS A 630 -19.48 -12.15 4.63
C CYS A 630 -20.57 -11.89 3.59
N ALA A 631 -21.77 -11.57 4.04
CA ALA A 631 -22.87 -11.17 3.17
C ALA A 631 -22.63 -9.77 2.55
N GLU A 632 -23.26 -9.50 1.41
CA GLU A 632 -23.07 -8.27 0.64
C GLU A 632 -23.44 -6.99 1.43
N ASP A 633 -24.53 -7.04 2.21
CA ASP A 633 -24.97 -5.95 3.08
C ASP A 633 -23.93 -5.61 4.15
N ARG A 634 -23.34 -6.62 4.79
CA ARG A 634 -22.25 -6.45 5.74
C ARG A 634 -21.00 -5.87 5.06
N ALA A 635 -20.65 -6.35 3.87
CA ALA A 635 -19.51 -5.82 3.12
C ALA A 635 -19.69 -4.34 2.78
N LYS A 636 -20.86 -3.93 2.30
CA LYS A 636 -21.21 -2.52 2.05
C LYS A 636 -21.11 -1.66 3.31
N GLN A 637 -21.58 -2.17 4.45
CA GLN A 637 -21.46 -1.46 5.72
C GLN A 637 -20.00 -1.29 6.14
N VAL A 638 -19.17 -2.33 6.03
CA VAL A 638 -17.74 -2.24 6.34
C VAL A 638 -17.03 -1.23 5.44
N VAL A 639 -17.35 -1.17 4.15
CA VAL A 639 -16.81 -0.16 3.23
C VAL A 639 -17.24 1.26 3.63
N ALA A 640 -18.50 1.46 4.03
CA ALA A 640 -18.98 2.75 4.53
C ALA A 640 -18.32 3.15 5.87
N ASP A 641 -18.08 2.19 6.77
CA ASP A 641 -17.38 2.40 8.03
C ASP A 641 -15.90 2.76 7.78
N LEU A 642 -15.25 2.10 6.81
CA LEU A 642 -13.89 2.43 6.39
C LEU A 642 -13.83 3.85 5.82
N MET A 643 -14.73 4.18 4.89
CA MET A 643 -14.85 5.52 4.31
C MET A 643 -15.00 6.60 5.40
N THR A 644 -15.87 6.35 6.38
CA THR A 644 -16.08 7.26 7.53
C THR A 644 -14.82 7.37 8.40
N ALA A 645 -14.12 6.26 8.64
CA ALA A 645 -12.86 6.28 9.40
C ALA A 645 -11.76 7.08 8.68
N ARG A 646 -11.68 7.01 7.35
CA ARG A 646 -10.74 7.83 6.55
C ARG A 646 -11.09 9.33 6.63
N LEU A 647 -12.38 9.67 6.60
CA LEU A 647 -12.82 11.05 6.82
C LEU A 647 -12.42 11.57 8.21
N HIS A 648 -12.66 10.80 9.27
CA HIS A 648 -12.25 11.20 10.62
C HIS A 648 -10.73 11.33 10.76
N GLN A 649 -9.95 10.48 10.08
CA GLN A 649 -8.50 10.63 10.04
C GLN A 649 -8.09 11.92 9.33
N PHE A 650 -8.71 12.26 8.20
CA PHE A 650 -8.47 13.53 7.52
C PHE A 650 -8.71 14.71 8.46
N GLU A 651 -9.84 14.73 9.16
CA GLU A 651 -10.16 15.80 10.14
C GLU A 651 -9.16 15.86 11.29
N HIS A 652 -8.74 14.70 11.80
CA HIS A 652 -7.72 14.61 12.84
C HIS A 652 -6.38 15.19 12.38
N VAL A 653 -5.92 14.84 11.18
CA VAL A 653 -4.68 15.37 10.59
C VAL A 653 -4.75 16.89 10.50
N LEU A 654 -5.87 17.46 10.06
CA LEU A 654 -6.03 18.91 9.98
C LEU A 654 -6.01 19.58 11.36
N ALA A 655 -6.64 18.96 12.36
CA ALA A 655 -6.81 19.55 13.68
C ALA A 655 -5.58 19.41 14.57
N VAL A 656 -4.80 18.34 14.40
CA VAL A 656 -3.73 17.94 15.34
C VAL A 656 -2.38 17.85 14.66
N GLU A 657 -2.27 17.06 13.59
CA GLU A 657 -0.96 16.74 13.00
C GLU A 657 -0.37 17.91 12.17
N LEU A 658 -1.19 18.64 11.41
CA LEU A 658 -0.70 19.80 10.64
C LEU A 658 -0.16 20.93 11.55
N PRO A 659 -0.85 21.36 12.62
CA PRO A 659 -0.29 22.33 13.56
C PRO A 659 1.04 21.91 14.19
N ALA A 660 1.20 20.63 14.53
CA ALA A 660 2.45 20.07 15.04
C ALA A 660 3.56 20.15 13.98
N MET A 661 3.26 19.69 12.76
CA MET A 661 4.16 19.78 11.61
C MET A 661 4.60 21.23 11.32
N PHE A 662 3.70 22.21 11.41
CA PHE A 662 4.04 23.62 11.21
C PHE A 662 5.05 24.14 12.22
N THR A 663 4.98 23.64 13.46
CA THR A 663 5.93 23.97 14.52
C THR A 663 7.26 23.29 14.25
N ASP A 664 7.23 22.01 13.88
CA ASP A 664 8.41 21.18 13.65
C ASP A 664 9.28 21.66 12.49
N PHE A 665 8.66 22.06 11.38
CA PHE A 665 9.37 22.63 10.23
C PHE A 665 9.60 24.14 10.35
N GLY A 666 9.14 24.78 11.44
CA GLY A 666 9.27 26.23 11.62
C GLY A 666 8.61 27.05 10.49
N LEU A 667 7.51 26.57 9.92
CA LEU A 667 6.89 27.18 8.75
C LEU A 667 6.42 28.60 9.03
N ASP A 668 6.65 29.51 8.08
CA ASP A 668 6.16 30.88 8.15
C ASP A 668 4.65 30.99 7.86
N SER A 669 4.07 32.18 8.03
CA SER A 669 2.64 32.40 7.82
C SER A 669 2.16 32.17 6.38
N GLY A 670 3.05 32.30 5.39
CA GLY A 670 2.75 32.07 3.98
C GLY A 670 2.68 30.58 3.67
N ALA A 671 3.70 29.83 4.09
CA ALA A 671 3.75 28.37 3.96
C ALA A 671 2.58 27.69 4.67
N ARG A 672 2.27 28.10 5.91
CA ARG A 672 1.10 27.59 6.66
C ARG A 672 -0.20 27.83 5.92
N ARG A 673 -0.39 29.04 5.38
CA ARG A 673 -1.60 29.38 4.62
C ARG A 673 -1.70 28.54 3.35
N ALA A 674 -0.61 28.33 2.63
CA ALA A 674 -0.61 27.50 1.43
C ALA A 674 -1.04 26.05 1.73
N VAL A 675 -0.55 25.45 2.82
CA VAL A 675 -0.97 24.11 3.25
C VAL A 675 -2.45 24.09 3.66
N LEU A 676 -2.91 25.06 4.45
CA LEU A 676 -4.32 25.14 4.87
C LEU A 676 -5.28 25.38 3.70
N ASP A 677 -4.90 26.22 2.74
CA ASP A 677 -5.68 26.47 1.54
C ASP A 677 -5.74 25.21 0.65
N TYR A 678 -4.70 24.38 0.66
CA TYR A 678 -4.71 23.07 -0.03
C TYR A 678 -5.61 22.07 0.69
N ALA A 679 -5.57 22.00 2.03
CA ALA A 679 -6.50 21.20 2.81
C ALA A 679 -7.97 21.58 2.54
N GLU A 680 -8.27 22.87 2.39
CA GLU A 680 -9.62 23.34 2.02
C GLU A 680 -10.01 22.91 0.60
N GLN A 681 -9.07 22.91 -0.35
CA GLN A 681 -9.31 22.37 -1.69
C GLN A 681 -9.63 20.87 -1.65
N LEU A 682 -8.97 20.09 -0.79
CA LEU A 682 -9.29 18.67 -0.62
C LEU A 682 -10.70 18.46 -0.05
N LYS A 683 -11.20 19.37 0.79
CA LYS A 683 -12.62 19.35 1.24
C LYS A 683 -13.58 19.63 0.08
N HIS A 684 -13.29 20.63 -0.75
CA HIS A 684 -14.05 20.90 -1.97
C HIS A 684 -14.04 19.68 -2.89
N TRP A 685 -12.86 19.08 -3.11
CA TRP A 685 -12.67 17.88 -3.89
C TRP A 685 -13.55 16.71 -3.40
N MET A 686 -13.51 16.36 -2.11
CA MET A 686 -14.36 15.31 -1.54
C MET A 686 -15.87 15.64 -1.66
N SER A 687 -16.28 16.87 -1.37
CA SER A 687 -17.69 17.29 -1.48
C SER A 687 -18.19 17.32 -2.93
N GLY A 688 -17.34 17.73 -3.86
CA GLY A 688 -17.64 17.80 -5.29
C GLY A 688 -17.78 16.43 -5.92
N ILE A 689 -16.91 15.48 -5.55
CA ILE A 689 -17.02 14.08 -5.97
C ILE A 689 -18.33 13.48 -5.44
N HIS A 690 -18.69 13.72 -4.18
CA HIS A 690 -19.96 13.25 -3.64
C HIS A 690 -21.17 13.83 -4.37
N ASN A 691 -21.19 15.14 -4.57
CA ASN A 691 -22.25 15.81 -5.32
C ASN A 691 -22.37 15.29 -6.76
N TRP A 692 -21.24 14.99 -7.42
CA TRP A 692 -21.25 14.41 -8.75
C TRP A 692 -21.89 13.02 -8.78
N HIS A 693 -21.59 12.15 -7.82
CA HIS A 693 -22.19 10.82 -7.75
C HIS A 693 -23.70 10.86 -7.52
N GLU A 694 -24.19 11.81 -6.71
CA GLU A 694 -25.63 12.01 -6.50
C GLU A 694 -26.32 12.66 -7.71
N GLY A 695 -25.61 13.53 -8.44
CA GLY A 695 -26.18 14.34 -9.52
C GLY A 695 -26.05 13.75 -10.93
N CYS A 696 -25.18 12.77 -11.15
CA CYS A 696 -24.94 12.21 -12.48
C CYS A 696 -25.88 11.04 -12.81
N HIS A 697 -26.03 10.78 -14.11
CA HIS A 697 -26.82 9.70 -14.67
C HIS A 697 -25.93 8.55 -15.17
N ARG A 698 -24.99 8.12 -14.33
CA ARG A 698 -24.01 7.04 -14.62
C ARG A 698 -24.27 5.74 -13.86
N TYR A 699 -24.85 5.83 -12.65
CA TYR A 699 -24.89 4.70 -11.70
C TYR A 699 -26.30 4.20 -11.38
N SER A 700 -27.35 4.94 -11.70
CA SER A 700 -28.72 4.50 -11.43
C SER A 700 -29.07 3.28 -12.28
N GLU A 701 -29.84 2.34 -11.73
CA GLU A 701 -30.25 1.12 -12.45
C GLU A 701 -30.90 1.42 -13.80
N ALA A 702 -31.72 2.48 -13.87
CA ALA A 702 -32.37 2.93 -15.10
C ALA A 702 -31.36 3.40 -16.16
N ASP A 703 -30.30 4.11 -15.74
CA ASP A 703 -29.24 4.58 -16.63
C ASP A 703 -28.32 3.43 -17.06
N LEU A 704 -28.00 2.48 -16.17
CA LEU A 704 -27.24 1.28 -16.48
C LEU A 704 -27.96 0.43 -17.54
N HIS A 705 -29.27 0.23 -17.40
CA HIS A 705 -30.06 -0.44 -18.42
C HIS A 705 -30.10 0.34 -19.74
N ARG A 706 -30.15 1.68 -19.70
CA ARG A 706 -30.14 2.50 -20.92
C ARG A 706 -28.81 2.38 -21.67
N HIS A 707 -27.69 2.42 -20.93
CA HIS A 707 -26.37 2.62 -21.51
C HIS A 707 -25.56 1.33 -21.69
N LEU A 708 -25.81 0.28 -20.88
CA LEU A 708 -25.01 -0.94 -20.83
C LEU A 708 -25.81 -2.23 -21.15
N ALA A 709 -27.15 -2.20 -21.19
CA ALA A 709 -27.93 -3.42 -21.50
C ALA A 709 -27.70 -3.98 -22.92
N ALA A 710 -27.26 -3.14 -23.87
CA ALA A 710 -26.88 -3.61 -25.20
C ALA A 710 -25.55 -4.40 -25.19
N ASP A 711 -24.67 -4.09 -24.23
CA ASP A 711 -23.34 -4.70 -24.07
C ASP A 711 -23.38 -6.04 -23.31
N LEU A 712 -24.40 -6.26 -22.46
CA LEU A 712 -24.70 -7.53 -21.78
C LEU A 712 -25.09 -8.69 -22.71
N ARG A 713 -25.27 -8.44 -24.02
CA ARG A 713 -25.59 -9.49 -25.00
C ARG A 713 -24.34 -10.32 -25.31
N LEU A 714 -24.01 -11.25 -24.42
CA LEU A 714 -23.02 -12.30 -24.62
C LEU A 714 -23.18 -12.92 -26.04
N PRO A 715 -22.13 -12.94 -26.89
CA PRO A 715 -22.15 -13.76 -28.08
C PRO A 715 -21.96 -15.21 -27.63
N THR A 716 -23.06 -15.93 -27.43
CA THR A 716 -23.09 -17.40 -27.23
C THR A 716 -22.77 -18.16 -28.53
N GLY A 717 -21.72 -17.76 -29.25
CA GLY A 717 -21.38 -18.34 -30.55
C GLY A 717 -19.86 -18.38 -30.78
N PRO A 718 -19.37 -19.40 -31.52
CA PRO A 718 -17.95 -19.59 -31.74
C PRO A 718 -17.31 -18.37 -32.42
N THR A 719 -16.14 -17.96 -31.92
CA THR A 719 -15.30 -16.89 -32.49
C THR A 719 -14.06 -17.50 -33.10
N GLY A 720 -14.15 -17.87 -34.38
CA GLY A 720 -13.04 -18.38 -35.18
C GLY A 720 -13.15 -17.98 -36.66
N LEU A 721 -12.09 -18.17 -37.44
CA LEU A 721 -12.08 -17.92 -38.88
C LEU A 721 -13.20 -18.73 -39.56
N GLY A 722 -14.07 -18.06 -40.32
CA GLY A 722 -15.24 -18.67 -40.99
C GLY A 722 -16.59 -18.45 -40.31
N THR A 723 -16.66 -17.77 -39.17
CA THR A 723 -17.92 -17.56 -38.41
C THR A 723 -18.72 -16.30 -38.80
N SER A 724 -18.26 -15.53 -39.78
CA SER A 724 -18.95 -14.32 -40.29
C SER A 724 -20.35 -14.61 -40.85
N ALA A 725 -20.57 -15.81 -41.41
CA ALA A 725 -21.87 -16.22 -41.95
C ALA A 725 -22.95 -16.39 -40.86
N ALA A 726 -22.58 -16.70 -39.61
CA ALA A 726 -23.53 -16.83 -38.51
C ALA A 726 -24.11 -15.46 -38.05
N ARG A 727 -23.46 -14.35 -38.41
CA ARG A 727 -23.88 -12.99 -38.06
C ARG A 727 -24.83 -12.36 -39.09
N LEU A 728 -24.90 -12.89 -40.31
CA LEU A 728 -25.74 -12.36 -41.40
C LEU A 728 -27.25 -12.58 -41.17
N ARG A 729 -27.65 -13.60 -40.40
CA ARG A 729 -29.07 -13.82 -40.04
C ARG A 729 -29.65 -12.76 -39.08
N ARG A 730 -28.85 -11.87 -38.52
CA ARG A 730 -29.29 -10.80 -37.60
C ARG A 730 -29.61 -9.45 -38.27
N LEU A 731 -29.43 -9.34 -39.59
CA LEU A 731 -29.72 -8.12 -40.37
C LEU A 731 -31.09 -8.15 -41.09
N VAL A 732 -31.90 -9.19 -40.87
CA VAL A 732 -33.27 -9.25 -41.42
C VAL A 732 -34.25 -8.84 -40.32
N PRO A 733 -35.02 -7.76 -40.48
CA PRO A 733 -36.15 -7.50 -39.60
C PRO A 733 -37.17 -8.61 -39.80
N VAL A 734 -37.51 -9.33 -38.74
CA VAL A 734 -38.65 -10.26 -38.74
C VAL A 734 -39.92 -9.41 -38.63
N PRO A 735 -40.96 -9.69 -39.45
CA PRO A 735 -42.11 -8.80 -39.68
C PRO A 735 -42.96 -8.49 -38.44
#